data_AF-A0ABD2FN39-F1
#
_entry.id   AF-A0ABD2FN39-F1
#
_cell.length_a   1.000
_cell.length_b   1.000
_cell.length_c   1.000
_cell.angle_alpha   90.00
_cell.angle_beta   90.00
_cell.angle_gamma   90.00
#
_symmetry.space_group_name_H-M   'P 1'
#
loop_
_entity.id
_entity.type
_entity.pdbx_description
1 polymer ?
#
loop_
_entity_poly.entity_id
_entity_poly.type
_entity_poly.pdbx_seq_one_letter_code
_entity_poly.pdbx_strand_id
1 'polypeptide(L)'
;MDAALFRGRSFRVGWGPGWTLVHSGERVSSEEKNTNNFTKNEFSFLPSARSRPLMESCYKVVVEQLEVKDQDQEDNDDDVQRPLEISLMNSSVETPSGSPCPLVTPRPGVEALHQYSDWIRELSSRGAAEPLLGPWSEVWSLLEALWGRLGSEQEDISEYEQQIQRRNTFSSWLSRGASSRVEEEVALAGKHRHIDAIFSLLTGNQISEACCLAQSQGDHCLSLLLSQAGGSQDCRELLFLQLNDWRSLQTDSYVAEERLKIYTLLSGRGVWQSSDSSVNVFSELDWKRCIGVSLWFLLPPTSSVADALSGYETAFQGSCEGGKYAVAPLPPYLEEEEPHLEEEEEEETKRPLHDLCFHLLKLYSDRHYSLQQLLDPLSVTWQRLDYRLSWHLWGVLQALHYTHLSSSRQGLLHSSYAAQLESKGLWHMAIFILMHIHDHTQRERAVKEMLALYCPLQETEASQQRERFLTERLLLPETWIHQAKATRARRDAAHQQEALHLYRAGAWSQCHRLLIQHLASDCIINDNHNFLLEFLEGLAVPERNATIQDWDTAGGVYLDYIRVIQTLERIQQLESAGYELERLHSAVTSLCSRIELLPCSCARDRLAQSEMAKRVANILRVVLSLQHPLNIPLARLAPHIARLPMPEDYTLEELRGLTQAYLQQLVLSQ
;
A
#
# COMPACT_ATOMS: atom_id res chain seq x y z
N MET A 1 8.36 -10.91 30.57
CA MET A 1 7.56 -10.10 31.51
C MET A 1 6.99 -8.92 30.74
N ASP A 2 5.73 -8.57 30.98
CA ASP A 2 5.12 -7.40 30.34
C ASP A 2 5.69 -6.11 30.97
N ALA A 3 6.51 -5.38 30.21
CA ALA A 3 7.19 -4.16 30.69
C ALA A 3 6.26 -2.93 30.69
N ALA A 4 4.97 -3.09 30.38
CA ALA A 4 3.96 -2.04 30.28
C ALA A 4 3.61 -1.30 31.58
N LEU A 5 4.25 -1.57 32.72
CA LEU A 5 3.93 -0.96 34.01
C LEU A 5 5.15 -0.38 34.73
N PHE A 6 5.64 0.78 34.25
CA PHE A 6 6.44 1.69 35.07
C PHE A 6 5.77 3.06 35.17
N ARG A 7 5.49 3.50 36.41
CA ARG A 7 4.85 4.80 36.73
C ARG A 7 3.54 5.11 35.96
N GLY A 8 2.72 4.08 35.68
CA GLY A 8 1.44 4.25 35.00
C GLY A 8 1.53 4.64 33.52
N ARG A 9 2.71 4.46 32.89
CA ARG A 9 2.90 4.63 31.45
C ARG A 9 3.24 3.28 30.83
N SER A 10 2.31 2.75 30.02
CA SER A 10 2.55 1.58 29.18
C SER A 10 3.17 1.99 27.86
N PHE A 11 4.34 1.44 27.52
CA PHE A 11 4.78 1.39 26.14
C PHE A 11 4.27 0.08 25.53
N ARG A 12 3.80 0.13 24.27
CA ARG A 12 3.55 -1.08 23.48
C ARG A 12 4.72 -1.23 22.52
N VAL A 13 5.35 -2.40 22.54
CA VAL A 13 6.17 -2.85 21.40
C VAL A 13 5.24 -2.95 20.20
N GLY A 14 5.64 -2.40 19.06
CA GLY A 14 4.76 -2.31 17.90
C GLY A 14 5.25 -1.38 16.81
N TRP A 15 4.45 -1.33 15.75
CA TRP A 15 4.71 -0.57 14.54
C TRP A 15 4.21 0.88 14.66
N GLY A 16 5.04 1.81 14.19
CA GLY A 16 4.74 3.22 13.97
C GLY A 16 4.85 3.59 12.48
N PRO A 17 4.52 4.85 12.14
CA PRO A 17 4.55 5.32 10.75
C PRO A 17 5.94 5.24 10.13
N GLY A 18 6.00 5.11 8.81
CA GLY A 18 7.24 4.97 8.04
C GLY A 18 7.96 3.64 8.25
N TRP A 19 7.23 2.57 8.56
CA TRP A 19 7.79 1.23 8.86
C TRP A 19 8.77 1.27 10.05
N THR A 20 8.42 2.02 11.10
CA THR A 20 9.23 2.09 12.32
C THR A 20 8.79 1.03 13.33
N LEU A 21 9.68 0.11 13.69
CA LEU A 21 9.46 -0.86 14.77
C LEU A 21 10.00 -0.29 16.09
N VAL A 22 9.15 -0.25 17.12
CA VAL A 22 9.55 0.09 18.48
C VAL A 22 9.71 -1.21 19.27
N HIS A 23 10.94 -1.57 19.61
CA HIS A 23 11.30 -2.82 20.31
C HIS A 23 12.28 -2.56 21.48
N SER A 24 12.52 -3.60 22.28
CA SER A 24 13.38 -3.54 23.50
C SER A 24 14.43 -4.65 23.53
N GLY A 25 14.87 -5.08 22.34
CA GLY A 25 15.89 -6.11 22.15
C GLY A 25 16.98 -5.66 21.18
N GLU A 26 17.74 -6.63 20.67
CA GLU A 26 18.70 -6.42 19.59
C GLU A 26 17.98 -6.05 18.28
N ARG A 27 18.73 -5.42 17.36
CA ARG A 27 18.20 -4.93 16.08
C ARG A 27 17.70 -6.08 15.22
N VAL A 28 16.61 -5.84 14.50
CA VAL A 28 16.02 -6.82 13.58
C VAL A 28 16.55 -6.62 12.15
N SER A 29 17.03 -5.43 11.80
CA SER A 29 17.74 -5.19 10.54
C SER A 29 19.26 -5.31 10.71
N SER A 30 19.82 -6.16 9.84
CA SER A 30 21.23 -6.52 9.63
C SER A 30 22.03 -7.21 10.75
N GLU A 31 22.72 -8.26 10.33
CA GLU A 31 23.87 -8.86 11.02
C GLU A 31 25.01 -7.83 11.21
N GLU A 32 26.00 -8.18 12.04
CA GLU A 32 27.06 -7.32 12.55
C GLU A 32 27.92 -6.57 11.49
N LYS A 33 27.43 -5.47 10.92
CA LYS A 33 28.26 -4.48 10.22
C LYS A 33 28.06 -3.07 10.79
N ASN A 34 29.12 -2.57 11.42
CA ASN A 34 29.19 -1.28 12.12
C ASN A 34 29.01 -0.05 11.19
N THR A 35 27.78 0.26 10.76
CA THR A 35 27.46 1.53 10.09
C THR A 35 27.10 2.60 11.14
N ASN A 36 28.07 3.45 11.48
CA ASN A 36 27.99 4.38 12.62
C ASN A 36 27.13 5.65 12.37
N ASN A 37 26.38 5.73 11.27
CA ASN A 37 25.85 6.99 10.72
C ASN A 37 24.31 7.11 10.65
N PHE A 38 23.56 6.33 11.44
CA PHE A 38 22.13 6.60 11.66
C PHE A 38 21.86 7.30 13.00
N THR A 39 20.86 8.19 13.02
CA THR A 39 20.54 9.08 14.14
C THR A 39 20.09 8.30 15.38
N LYS A 40 21.04 8.03 16.28
CA LYS A 40 20.84 7.39 17.59
C LYS A 40 19.98 8.26 18.53
N ASN A 41 18.67 8.31 18.27
CA ASN A 41 17.67 8.85 19.19
C ASN A 41 17.39 7.83 20.31
N GLU A 42 18.41 7.56 21.14
CA GLU A 42 18.28 6.73 22.33
C GLU A 42 17.59 7.52 23.46
N PHE A 43 16.33 7.19 23.76
CA PHE A 43 15.58 7.85 24.82
C PHE A 43 15.78 7.15 26.17
N SER A 44 16.23 7.92 27.19
CA SER A 44 16.32 7.46 28.57
C SER A 44 15.40 8.26 29.49
N PHE A 45 14.64 7.56 30.33
CA PHE A 45 13.68 8.17 31.26
C PHE A 45 14.28 8.58 32.62
N LEU A 46 15.61 8.44 32.81
CA LEU A 46 16.26 8.76 34.09
C LEU A 46 16.90 10.16 34.06
N PRO A 47 16.44 11.11 34.91
CA PRO A 47 17.19 12.32 35.17
C PRO A 47 18.45 11.96 35.98
N SER A 48 19.62 12.03 35.35
CA SER A 48 20.93 11.73 35.91
C SER A 48 21.22 10.25 36.22
N ALA A 49 21.67 9.52 35.18
CA ALA A 49 22.55 8.37 35.35
C ALA A 49 23.80 8.57 34.46
N ARG A 50 24.90 9.05 35.06
CA ARG A 50 26.19 9.17 34.35
C ARG A 50 26.79 7.79 34.08
N SER A 51 27.33 7.61 32.87
CA SER A 51 28.39 6.64 32.51
C SER A 51 28.17 5.18 32.93
N ARG A 52 27.24 4.51 32.27
CA ARG A 52 27.42 3.12 31.80
C ARG A 52 27.06 3.07 30.31
N PRO A 53 27.77 2.30 29.46
CA PRO A 53 27.30 2.05 28.10
C PRO A 53 25.95 1.31 28.17
N LEU A 54 24.92 1.85 27.51
CA LEU A 54 23.53 1.34 27.59
C LEU A 54 23.31 0.06 26.76
N MET A 55 24.30 -0.84 26.70
CA MET A 55 24.26 -1.99 25.80
C MET A 55 23.32 -3.10 26.31
N GLU A 56 23.09 -3.19 27.63
CA GLU A 56 22.40 -4.34 28.28
C GLU A 56 21.29 -3.92 29.27
N SER A 57 20.64 -2.77 29.11
CA SER A 57 19.55 -2.36 30.03
C SER A 57 18.16 -2.72 29.49
N CYS A 58 17.36 -3.45 30.27
CA CYS A 58 15.96 -3.80 29.98
C CYS A 58 14.98 -2.60 29.84
N TYR A 59 15.51 -1.37 29.87
CA TYR A 59 14.79 -0.10 29.69
C TYR A 59 15.19 0.62 28.40
N LYS A 60 16.06 0.03 27.57
CA LYS A 60 16.39 0.58 26.25
C LYS A 60 15.22 0.33 25.32
N VAL A 61 14.67 1.40 24.76
CA VAL A 61 13.72 1.35 23.66
C VAL A 61 14.48 1.75 22.41
N VAL A 62 14.51 0.86 21.43
CA VAL A 62 15.05 1.12 20.09
C VAL A 62 13.86 1.42 19.18
N VAL A 63 13.95 2.54 18.48
CA VAL A 63 13.07 2.86 17.35
C VAL A 63 13.90 2.58 16.10
N GLU A 64 13.59 1.48 15.43
CA GLU A 64 14.29 0.99 14.25
C GLU A 64 13.39 1.22 13.05
N GLN A 65 13.85 1.97 12.05
CA GLN A 65 13.19 1.98 10.73
C GLN A 65 13.69 0.73 10.01
N LEU A 66 12.84 -0.28 9.84
CA LEU A 66 13.27 -1.50 9.16
C LEU A 66 13.21 -1.26 7.66
N GLU A 67 14.36 -1.33 7.03
CA GLU A 67 14.47 -1.34 5.57
C GLU A 67 14.26 -2.78 5.10
N VAL A 68 13.35 -2.98 4.14
CA VAL A 68 13.09 -4.30 3.53
C VAL A 68 14.23 -4.68 2.55
N LYS A 69 15.22 -3.81 2.38
CA LYS A 69 16.39 -4.00 1.52
C LYS A 69 17.66 -3.66 2.27
N ASP A 70 18.75 -4.32 1.90
CA ASP A 70 20.10 -3.89 2.26
C ASP A 70 20.41 -2.50 1.67
N GLN A 71 21.17 -1.72 2.42
CA GLN A 71 21.37 -0.27 2.21
C GLN A 71 22.16 0.11 0.95
N ASP A 72 22.59 -0.87 0.16
CA ASP A 72 23.55 -0.72 -0.94
C ASP A 72 22.89 -0.67 -2.34
N GLN A 73 21.55 -0.79 -2.44
CA GLN A 73 20.81 -0.71 -3.71
C GLN A 73 19.88 0.50 -3.77
N GLU A 74 20.34 1.56 -4.45
CA GLU A 74 19.47 2.62 -4.96
C GLU A 74 18.55 2.04 -6.04
N ASP A 75 17.39 1.51 -5.64
CA ASP A 75 16.29 1.23 -6.57
C ASP A 75 16.00 2.50 -7.38
N ASN A 76 15.93 2.43 -8.71
CA ASN A 76 15.28 3.50 -9.45
C ASN A 76 13.82 3.50 -8.98
N ASP A 77 13.28 4.65 -8.56
CA ASP A 77 11.88 4.76 -8.15
C ASP A 77 10.92 4.21 -9.23
N ASP A 78 11.31 4.34 -10.51
CA ASP A 78 10.66 3.77 -11.69
C ASP A 78 10.38 2.24 -11.59
N ASP A 79 11.32 1.47 -11.03
CA ASP A 79 11.22 0.00 -10.95
C ASP A 79 10.14 -0.45 -9.95
N VAL A 80 9.82 0.38 -8.96
CA VAL A 80 8.70 0.19 -8.02
C VAL A 80 7.41 0.77 -8.58
N GLN A 81 7.48 1.90 -9.27
CA GLN A 81 6.30 2.60 -9.78
C GLN A 81 5.65 1.85 -10.96
N ARG A 82 6.43 1.30 -11.89
CA ARG A 82 5.90 0.67 -13.11
C ARG A 82 4.94 -0.52 -12.84
N PRO A 83 5.21 -1.45 -11.91
CA PRO A 83 4.22 -2.47 -11.49
C PRO A 83 2.92 -1.89 -10.92
N LEU A 84 3.01 -0.80 -10.16
CA LEU A 84 1.84 -0.13 -9.60
C LEU A 84 1.04 0.62 -10.67
N GLU A 85 1.69 1.16 -11.71
CA GLU A 85 1.02 1.72 -12.87
C GLU A 85 0.29 0.65 -13.69
N ILE A 86 0.90 -0.52 -13.91
CA ILE A 86 0.24 -1.68 -14.53
C ILE A 86 -1.01 -2.07 -13.73
N SER A 87 -0.91 -2.16 -12.41
CA SER A 87 -2.05 -2.41 -11.52
C SER A 87 -3.15 -1.33 -11.66
N LEU A 88 -2.76 -0.04 -11.66
CA LEU A 88 -3.68 1.10 -11.76
C LEU A 88 -4.45 1.09 -13.09
N MET A 89 -3.77 0.90 -14.22
CA MET A 89 -4.38 0.90 -15.57
C MET A 89 -5.39 -0.23 -15.74
N ASN A 90 -5.10 -1.39 -15.16
CA ASN A 90 -5.95 -2.58 -15.21
C ASN A 90 -6.98 -2.67 -14.07
N SER A 91 -7.18 -1.59 -13.30
CA SER A 91 -8.19 -1.53 -12.23
C SER A 91 -9.41 -0.68 -12.62
N SER A 92 -10.53 -0.94 -11.96
CA SER A 92 -11.72 -0.09 -11.91
C SER A 92 -11.82 0.57 -10.54
N VAL A 93 -12.18 1.85 -10.52
CA VAL A 93 -12.46 2.61 -9.29
C VAL A 93 -13.95 2.86 -9.23
N GLU A 94 -14.64 2.16 -8.34
CA GLU A 94 -16.09 2.26 -8.18
C GLU A 94 -16.44 2.95 -6.86
N THR A 95 -17.51 3.74 -6.81
CA THR A 95 -18.01 4.32 -5.55
C THR A 95 -19.25 3.56 -5.10
N PRO A 96 -19.17 2.70 -4.05
CA PRO A 96 -20.31 1.88 -3.65
C PRO A 96 -21.48 2.74 -3.15
N SER A 97 -22.70 2.38 -3.55
CA SER A 97 -23.91 3.11 -3.20
C SER A 97 -24.15 3.13 -1.68
N GLY A 98 -23.99 4.31 -1.09
CA GLY A 98 -24.11 4.54 0.36
C GLY A 98 -22.80 4.91 1.06
N SER A 99 -21.65 4.90 0.37
CA SER A 99 -20.35 5.28 0.93
C SER A 99 -19.60 6.30 0.07
N PRO A 100 -18.97 7.34 0.66
CA PRO A 100 -18.09 8.26 -0.06
C PRO A 100 -16.68 7.68 -0.28
N CYS A 101 -16.42 6.43 0.14
CA CYS A 101 -15.13 5.78 -0.01
C CYS A 101 -15.11 4.88 -1.25
N PRO A 102 -14.39 5.25 -2.33
CA PRO A 102 -14.24 4.37 -3.49
C PRO A 102 -13.67 3.00 -3.10
N LEU A 103 -13.91 2.00 -3.93
CA LEU A 103 -13.33 0.67 -3.89
C LEU A 103 -12.57 0.47 -5.20
N VAL A 104 -11.33 -0.02 -5.10
CA VAL A 104 -10.55 -0.41 -6.28
C VAL A 104 -10.65 -1.93 -6.46
N THR A 105 -11.02 -2.35 -7.66
CA THR A 105 -11.08 -3.76 -8.06
C THR A 105 -10.25 -3.98 -9.33
N PRO A 106 -9.47 -5.06 -9.44
CA PRO A 106 -8.82 -5.39 -10.71
C PRO A 106 -9.88 -5.81 -11.73
N ARG A 107 -9.71 -5.36 -12.99
CA ARG A 107 -10.60 -5.76 -14.09
C ARG A 107 -10.36 -7.23 -14.42
N PRO A 108 -11.42 -8.00 -14.71
CA PRO A 108 -11.28 -9.41 -15.06
C PRO A 108 -10.56 -9.56 -16.41
N GLY A 109 -9.64 -10.52 -16.50
CA GLY A 109 -8.89 -10.81 -17.72
C GLY A 109 -7.39 -11.04 -17.51
N VAL A 110 -6.68 -11.20 -18.64
CA VAL A 110 -5.26 -11.59 -18.70
C VAL A 110 -4.35 -10.41 -19.11
N GLU A 111 -4.93 -9.25 -19.40
CA GLU A 111 -4.20 -8.08 -19.90
C GLU A 111 -3.10 -7.60 -18.93
N ALA A 112 -3.41 -7.51 -17.63
CA ALA A 112 -2.44 -7.18 -16.59
C ALA A 112 -1.28 -8.18 -16.53
N LEU A 113 -1.57 -9.48 -16.70
CA LEU A 113 -0.59 -10.56 -16.63
C LEU A 113 0.46 -10.42 -17.75
N HIS A 114 0.04 -10.12 -18.97
CA HIS A 114 0.96 -9.86 -20.08
C HIS A 114 1.79 -8.60 -19.86
N GLN A 115 1.19 -7.53 -19.32
CA GLN A 115 1.92 -6.30 -19.04
C GLN A 115 2.99 -6.49 -17.94
N TYR A 116 2.75 -7.32 -16.92
CA TYR A 116 3.78 -7.72 -15.96
C TYR A 116 4.86 -8.60 -16.59
N SER A 117 4.50 -9.54 -17.49
CA SER A 117 5.50 -10.41 -18.13
C SER A 117 6.35 -9.68 -19.17
N ASP A 118 5.79 -8.68 -19.86
CA ASP A 118 6.55 -7.76 -20.71
C ASP A 118 7.50 -6.87 -19.89
N TRP A 119 7.01 -6.31 -18.78
CA TRP A 119 7.82 -5.51 -17.85
C TRP A 119 9.02 -6.28 -17.29
N ILE A 120 8.83 -7.50 -16.76
CA ILE A 120 9.93 -8.27 -16.18
C ILE A 120 10.92 -8.74 -17.25
N ARG A 121 10.47 -8.97 -18.49
CA ARG A 121 11.31 -9.33 -19.64
C ARG A 121 12.18 -8.14 -20.07
N GLU A 122 11.62 -6.94 -20.07
CA GLU A 122 12.38 -5.70 -20.26
C GLU A 122 13.42 -5.49 -19.14
N LEU A 123 13.05 -5.64 -17.86
CA LEU A 123 14.01 -5.51 -16.75
C LEU A 123 15.15 -6.52 -16.84
N SER A 124 14.84 -7.79 -17.13
CA SER A 124 15.83 -8.85 -17.31
C SER A 124 16.80 -8.50 -18.45
N SER A 125 16.30 -7.91 -19.55
CA SER A 125 17.14 -7.48 -20.67
C SER A 125 18.08 -6.30 -20.36
N ARG A 126 17.78 -5.51 -19.32
CA ARG A 126 18.62 -4.40 -18.85
C ARG A 126 19.75 -4.85 -17.91
N GLY A 127 19.75 -6.12 -17.47
CA GLY A 127 20.77 -6.65 -16.56
C GLY A 127 20.75 -6.00 -15.18
N ALA A 128 19.56 -5.70 -14.65
CA ALA A 128 19.41 -5.14 -13.30
C ALA A 128 19.93 -6.13 -12.25
N ALA A 129 20.83 -5.68 -11.37
CA ALA A 129 21.53 -6.50 -10.39
C ALA A 129 20.71 -6.77 -9.11
N GLU A 130 19.39 -6.94 -9.23
CA GLU A 130 18.52 -7.30 -8.11
C GLU A 130 18.44 -8.83 -7.99
N PRO A 131 18.87 -9.44 -6.87
CA PRO A 131 18.91 -10.90 -6.73
C PRO A 131 17.52 -11.56 -6.82
N LEU A 132 16.46 -10.79 -6.59
CA LEU A 132 15.06 -11.24 -6.67
C LEU A 132 14.51 -11.27 -8.11
N LEU A 133 15.21 -10.65 -9.07
CA LEU A 133 14.73 -10.52 -10.46
C LEU A 133 14.57 -11.88 -11.15
N GLY A 134 15.49 -12.82 -10.89
CA GLY A 134 15.44 -14.19 -11.41
C GLY A 134 14.14 -14.91 -11.02
N PRO A 135 13.89 -15.16 -9.73
CA PRO A 135 12.64 -15.77 -9.25
C PRO A 135 11.38 -15.04 -9.71
N TRP A 136 11.39 -13.70 -9.77
CA TRP A 136 10.23 -12.95 -10.27
C TRP A 136 9.98 -13.20 -11.76
N SER A 137 11.04 -13.28 -12.58
CA SER A 137 10.92 -13.59 -14.02
C SER A 137 10.36 -14.99 -14.28
N GLU A 138 10.74 -15.98 -13.46
CA GLU A 138 10.21 -17.35 -13.53
C GLU A 138 8.71 -17.38 -13.20
N VAL A 139 8.30 -16.74 -12.09
CA VAL A 139 6.90 -16.68 -11.65
C VAL A 139 6.00 -16.01 -12.70
N TRP A 140 6.39 -14.85 -13.23
CA TRP A 140 5.59 -14.14 -14.24
C TRP A 140 5.54 -14.86 -15.59
N SER A 141 6.64 -15.50 -16.01
CA SER A 141 6.66 -16.28 -17.25
C SER A 141 5.91 -17.62 -17.12
N LEU A 142 5.85 -18.22 -15.93
CA LEU A 142 5.01 -19.38 -15.64
C LEU A 142 3.52 -19.02 -15.71
N LEU A 143 3.14 -17.89 -15.12
CA LEU A 143 1.79 -17.33 -15.22
C LEU A 143 1.38 -17.08 -16.68
N GLU A 144 2.29 -16.56 -17.51
CA GLU A 144 2.09 -16.40 -18.96
C GLU A 144 1.89 -17.74 -19.66
N ALA A 145 2.71 -18.76 -19.36
CA ALA A 145 2.55 -20.08 -19.96
C ALA A 145 1.20 -20.73 -19.61
N LEU A 146 0.78 -20.65 -18.35
CA LEU A 146 -0.41 -21.33 -17.81
C LEU A 146 -1.73 -20.59 -18.06
N TRP A 147 -1.78 -19.27 -17.93
CA TRP A 147 -3.00 -18.46 -18.06
C TRP A 147 -2.96 -17.39 -19.17
N GLY A 148 -1.81 -17.14 -19.80
CA GLY A 148 -1.65 -16.17 -20.91
C GLY A 148 -2.54 -16.45 -22.13
N ARG A 149 -2.70 -15.48 -23.04
CA ARG A 149 -3.40 -15.67 -24.34
C ARG A 149 -2.71 -16.75 -25.18
N LEU A 150 -3.51 -17.67 -25.74
CA LEU A 150 -3.05 -18.71 -26.66
C LEU A 150 -3.29 -18.29 -28.11
N GLY A 151 -2.28 -17.73 -28.77
CA GLY A 151 -2.36 -17.36 -30.18
C GLY A 151 -3.31 -16.20 -30.50
N SER A 152 -3.61 -16.01 -31.78
CA SER A 152 -4.52 -14.97 -32.27
C SER A 152 -5.99 -15.26 -31.91
N GLU A 153 -6.71 -14.25 -31.43
CA GLU A 153 -8.10 -14.32 -30.92
C GLU A 153 -9.17 -14.59 -32.00
N GLN A 154 -9.01 -15.64 -32.80
CA GLN A 154 -9.95 -16.04 -33.87
C GLN A 154 -10.15 -17.56 -33.85
N GLU A 155 -11.44 -17.96 -33.82
CA GLU A 155 -11.99 -19.32 -33.76
C GLU A 155 -12.06 -19.98 -32.37
N ASP A 156 -13.15 -20.74 -32.15
CA ASP A 156 -13.42 -21.50 -30.93
C ASP A 156 -12.49 -22.73 -30.84
N ILE A 157 -11.26 -22.51 -30.39
CA ILE A 157 -10.24 -23.56 -30.24
C ILE A 157 -10.78 -24.68 -29.32
N SER A 158 -10.77 -25.92 -29.81
CA SER A 158 -11.21 -27.10 -29.05
C SER A 158 -10.43 -27.25 -27.74
N GLU A 159 -11.09 -27.68 -26.65
CA GLU A 159 -10.46 -27.91 -25.34
C GLU A 159 -9.18 -28.76 -25.42
N TYR A 160 -9.18 -29.79 -26.28
CA TYR A 160 -8.01 -30.64 -26.54
C TYR A 160 -6.83 -29.88 -27.17
N GLU A 161 -7.12 -28.97 -28.10
CA GLU A 161 -6.09 -28.15 -28.74
C GLU A 161 -5.57 -27.05 -27.80
N GLN A 162 -6.45 -26.45 -26.99
CA GLN A 162 -6.03 -25.57 -25.89
C GLN A 162 -5.11 -26.31 -24.91
N GLN A 163 -5.44 -27.55 -24.53
CA GLN A 163 -4.61 -28.38 -23.65
C GLN A 163 -3.23 -28.67 -24.26
N ILE A 164 -3.16 -29.00 -25.55
CA ILE A 164 -1.87 -29.19 -26.26
C ILE A 164 -1.07 -27.89 -26.29
N GLN A 165 -1.71 -26.77 -26.62
CA GLN A 165 -1.05 -25.46 -26.66
C GLN A 165 -0.50 -25.08 -25.26
N ARG A 166 -1.26 -25.32 -24.18
CA ARG A 166 -0.79 -25.15 -22.78
C ARG A 166 0.36 -26.08 -22.41
N ARG A 167 0.30 -27.35 -22.83
CA ARG A 167 1.42 -28.29 -22.65
C ARG A 167 2.67 -27.81 -23.38
N ASN A 168 2.53 -27.23 -24.57
CA ASN A 168 3.64 -26.71 -25.36
C ASN A 168 4.22 -25.41 -24.77
N THR A 169 3.40 -24.47 -24.27
CA THR A 169 3.90 -23.27 -23.58
C THR A 169 4.59 -23.62 -22.27
N PHE A 170 4.04 -24.54 -21.47
CA PHE A 170 4.66 -25.02 -20.24
C PHE A 170 5.97 -25.78 -20.50
N SER A 171 5.99 -26.66 -21.50
CA SER A 171 7.20 -27.34 -21.99
C SER A 171 8.30 -26.34 -22.39
N SER A 172 7.91 -25.26 -23.08
CA SER A 172 8.83 -24.18 -23.50
C SER A 172 9.32 -23.31 -22.33
N TRP A 173 8.55 -23.21 -21.25
CA TRP A 173 8.95 -22.54 -20.02
C TRP A 173 9.99 -23.39 -19.26
N LEU A 174 9.73 -24.69 -19.11
CA LEU A 174 10.66 -25.63 -18.46
C LEU A 174 12.02 -25.71 -19.18
N SER A 175 12.03 -25.77 -20.52
CA SER A 175 13.29 -25.81 -21.27
C SER A 175 14.11 -24.52 -21.18
N ARG A 176 13.45 -23.36 -21.05
CA ARG A 176 14.12 -22.06 -20.80
C ARG A 176 14.67 -21.96 -19.38
N GLY A 177 13.93 -22.43 -18.38
CA GLY A 177 14.42 -22.46 -16.99
C GLY A 177 15.61 -23.40 -16.80
N ALA A 178 15.68 -24.48 -17.58
CA ALA A 178 16.79 -25.42 -17.55
C ALA A 178 18.03 -24.99 -18.35
N SER A 179 17.90 -24.06 -19.32
CA SER A 179 18.94 -23.89 -20.36
C SER A 179 20.28 -23.39 -19.83
N SER A 180 20.29 -22.43 -18.88
CA SER A 180 21.54 -21.94 -18.27
C SER A 180 22.33 -23.06 -17.57
N ARG A 181 21.64 -23.84 -16.72
CA ARG A 181 22.23 -24.93 -15.95
C ARG A 181 22.69 -26.09 -16.85
N VAL A 182 21.94 -26.39 -17.92
CA VAL A 182 22.33 -27.37 -18.94
C VAL A 182 23.55 -26.89 -19.74
N GLU A 183 23.63 -25.61 -20.11
CA GLU A 183 24.81 -25.04 -20.79
C GLU A 183 26.07 -25.11 -19.89
N GLU A 184 25.93 -24.84 -18.60
CA GLU A 184 27.00 -24.98 -17.60
C GLU A 184 27.45 -26.44 -17.43
N GLU A 185 26.52 -27.38 -17.23
CA GLU A 185 26.81 -28.81 -17.10
C GLU A 185 27.51 -29.38 -18.36
N VAL A 186 27.03 -29.00 -19.56
CA VAL A 186 27.63 -29.40 -20.84
C VAL A 186 29.04 -28.80 -21.01
N ALA A 187 29.28 -27.57 -20.55
CA ALA A 187 30.60 -26.96 -20.55
C ALA A 187 31.58 -27.67 -19.58
N LEU A 188 31.09 -28.10 -18.42
CA LEU A 188 31.87 -28.82 -17.41
C LEU A 188 32.21 -30.28 -17.82
N ALA A 189 31.29 -30.98 -18.49
CA ALA A 189 31.46 -32.38 -18.90
C ALA A 189 32.64 -32.60 -19.87
N GLY A 190 32.98 -31.58 -20.68
CA GLY A 190 34.14 -31.57 -21.57
C GLY A 190 34.14 -32.72 -22.59
N LYS A 191 35.33 -33.18 -22.99
CA LYS A 191 35.49 -34.23 -24.03
C LYS A 191 35.45 -35.68 -23.52
N HIS A 192 35.47 -35.89 -22.20
CA HIS A 192 35.60 -37.23 -21.62
C HIS A 192 34.32 -37.77 -20.99
N ARG A 193 33.29 -36.92 -20.78
CA ARG A 193 31.97 -37.28 -20.25
C ARG A 193 30.87 -36.88 -21.23
N HIS A 194 30.99 -37.31 -22.48
CA HIS A 194 30.03 -36.93 -23.52
C HIS A 194 28.63 -37.54 -23.29
N ILE A 195 28.54 -38.63 -22.53
CA ILE A 195 27.27 -39.27 -22.15
C ILE A 195 26.50 -38.38 -21.17
N ASP A 196 27.19 -37.82 -20.17
CA ASP A 196 26.65 -36.88 -19.20
C ASP A 196 26.14 -35.61 -19.91
N ALA A 197 26.92 -35.08 -20.86
CA ALA A 197 26.49 -33.96 -21.69
C ALA A 197 25.23 -34.28 -22.53
N ILE A 198 25.14 -35.49 -23.10
CA ILE A 198 23.91 -35.96 -23.80
C ILE A 198 22.74 -36.01 -22.83
N PHE A 199 22.95 -36.50 -21.60
CA PHE A 199 21.93 -36.57 -20.57
C PHE A 199 21.44 -35.18 -20.16
N SER A 200 22.34 -34.23 -19.86
CA SER A 200 22.00 -32.84 -19.56
C SER A 200 21.18 -32.20 -20.68
N LEU A 201 21.59 -32.34 -21.95
CA LEU A 201 20.83 -31.84 -23.11
C LEU A 201 19.41 -32.45 -23.22
N LEU A 202 19.21 -33.71 -22.84
CA LEU A 202 17.87 -34.30 -22.75
C LEU A 202 17.04 -33.67 -21.61
N THR A 203 17.64 -33.33 -20.47
CA THR A 203 16.95 -32.60 -19.38
C THR A 203 16.62 -31.14 -19.72
N GLY A 204 17.20 -30.60 -20.79
CA GLY A 204 16.80 -29.32 -21.41
C GLY A 204 15.81 -29.45 -22.58
N ASN A 205 15.37 -30.67 -22.93
CA ASN A 205 14.58 -30.98 -24.14
C ASN A 205 15.29 -30.62 -25.47
N GLN A 206 16.62 -30.51 -25.47
CA GLN A 206 17.45 -30.20 -26.65
C GLN A 206 17.81 -31.46 -27.44
N ILE A 207 16.79 -32.25 -27.81
CA ILE A 207 16.96 -33.57 -28.46
C ILE A 207 17.81 -33.50 -29.74
N SER A 208 17.67 -32.42 -30.53
CA SER A 208 18.47 -32.21 -31.74
C SER A 208 19.96 -32.03 -31.45
N GLU A 209 20.31 -31.32 -30.39
CA GLU A 209 21.71 -31.07 -30.01
C GLU A 209 22.32 -32.32 -29.38
N ALA A 210 21.56 -33.05 -28.55
CA ALA A 210 21.93 -34.36 -28.03
C ALA A 210 22.24 -35.37 -29.17
N CYS A 211 21.39 -35.42 -30.21
CA CYS A 211 21.61 -36.24 -31.40
C CYS A 211 22.91 -35.87 -32.13
N CYS A 212 23.17 -34.57 -32.33
CA CYS A 212 24.38 -34.06 -32.98
C CYS A 212 25.64 -34.35 -32.15
N LEU A 213 25.58 -34.18 -30.82
CA LEU A 213 26.71 -34.47 -29.93
C LEU A 213 27.06 -35.96 -29.97
N ALA A 214 26.06 -36.84 -29.83
CA ALA A 214 26.22 -38.29 -29.96
C ALA A 214 26.83 -38.68 -31.33
N GLN A 215 26.36 -38.07 -32.42
CA GLN A 215 26.91 -38.31 -33.75
C GLN A 215 28.37 -37.85 -33.88
N SER A 216 28.73 -36.71 -33.29
CA SER A 216 30.09 -36.14 -33.34
C SER A 216 31.14 -36.99 -32.61
N GLN A 217 30.73 -37.71 -31.57
CA GLN A 217 31.59 -38.60 -30.77
C GLN A 217 31.61 -40.05 -31.28
N GLY A 218 30.88 -40.37 -32.35
CA GLY A 218 30.81 -41.71 -32.94
C GLY A 218 29.73 -42.64 -32.38
N ASP A 219 28.93 -42.18 -31.43
CA ASP A 219 27.82 -42.91 -30.80
C ASP A 219 26.56 -42.92 -31.70
N HIS A 220 26.72 -43.36 -32.96
CA HIS A 220 25.69 -43.26 -34.01
C HIS A 220 24.40 -44.03 -33.68
N CYS A 221 24.50 -45.22 -33.06
CA CYS A 221 23.33 -45.98 -32.63
C CYS A 221 22.56 -45.27 -31.52
N LEU A 222 23.25 -44.58 -30.61
CA LEU A 222 22.61 -43.77 -29.58
C LEU A 222 21.89 -42.57 -30.20
N SER A 223 22.54 -41.85 -31.14
CA SER A 223 21.93 -40.75 -31.90
C SER A 223 20.62 -41.16 -32.59
N LEU A 224 20.56 -42.36 -33.19
CA LEU A 224 19.33 -42.91 -33.76
C LEU A 224 18.23 -43.15 -32.69
N LEU A 225 18.57 -43.69 -31.52
CA LEU A 225 17.60 -43.88 -30.43
C LEU A 225 17.11 -42.55 -29.84
N LEU A 226 18.01 -41.57 -29.66
CA LEU A 226 17.67 -40.22 -29.18
C LEU A 226 16.66 -39.53 -30.10
N SER A 227 16.75 -39.73 -31.42
CA SER A 227 15.77 -39.21 -32.39
C SER A 227 14.34 -39.71 -32.16
N GLN A 228 14.17 -40.84 -31.44
CA GLN A 228 12.87 -41.46 -31.15
C GLN A 228 12.36 -41.14 -29.73
N ALA A 229 13.01 -40.28 -28.96
CA ALA A 229 12.68 -40.04 -27.54
C ALA A 229 11.25 -39.51 -27.31
N GLY A 230 10.76 -38.67 -28.23
CA GLY A 230 9.35 -38.22 -28.28
C GLY A 230 8.44 -39.09 -29.16
N GLY A 231 8.88 -40.29 -29.55
CA GLY A 231 8.26 -41.18 -30.53
C GLY A 231 7.19 -42.12 -29.97
N SER A 232 6.94 -43.24 -30.69
CA SER A 232 5.87 -44.17 -30.36
C SER A 232 6.14 -45.00 -29.09
N GLN A 233 5.05 -45.44 -28.47
CA GLN A 233 5.07 -46.30 -27.28
C GLN A 233 5.85 -47.62 -27.53
N ASP A 234 5.76 -48.18 -28.74
CA ASP A 234 6.44 -49.43 -29.11
C ASP A 234 7.97 -49.35 -28.93
N CYS A 235 8.57 -48.20 -29.27
CA CYS A 235 10.01 -47.98 -29.08
C CYS A 235 10.39 -47.94 -27.60
N ARG A 236 9.54 -47.36 -26.74
CA ARG A 236 9.75 -47.31 -25.28
C ARG A 236 9.68 -48.71 -24.68
N GLU A 237 8.75 -49.54 -25.15
CA GLU A 237 8.58 -50.93 -24.71
C GLU A 237 9.74 -51.83 -25.16
N LEU A 238 10.24 -51.67 -26.39
CA LEU A 238 11.43 -52.38 -26.88
C LEU A 238 12.69 -52.02 -26.08
N LEU A 239 12.88 -50.75 -25.72
CA LEU A 239 13.98 -50.32 -24.86
C LEU A 239 13.84 -50.86 -23.42
N PHE A 240 12.61 -50.96 -22.90
CA PHE A 240 12.38 -51.58 -21.61
C PHE A 240 12.68 -53.09 -21.62
N LEU A 241 12.33 -53.82 -22.70
CA LEU A 241 12.72 -55.21 -22.88
C LEU A 241 14.25 -55.34 -22.92
N GLN A 242 14.95 -54.48 -23.67
CA GLN A 242 16.41 -54.49 -23.74
C GLN A 242 17.09 -54.29 -22.37
N LEU A 243 16.55 -53.41 -21.52
CA LEU A 243 17.00 -53.24 -20.14
C LEU A 243 16.79 -54.51 -19.31
N ASN A 244 15.60 -55.11 -19.36
CA ASN A 244 15.31 -56.34 -18.61
C ASN A 244 16.19 -57.52 -19.06
N ASP A 245 16.45 -57.64 -20.37
CA ASP A 245 17.37 -58.64 -20.91
C ASP A 245 18.78 -58.43 -20.34
N TRP A 246 19.30 -57.20 -20.32
CA TRP A 246 20.61 -56.89 -19.73
C TRP A 246 20.69 -57.26 -18.25
N ARG A 247 19.65 -56.98 -17.47
CA ARG A 247 19.57 -57.39 -16.05
C ARG A 247 19.51 -58.90 -15.89
N SER A 248 18.72 -59.58 -16.71
CA SER A 248 18.58 -61.05 -16.64
C SER A 248 19.88 -61.79 -16.97
N LEU A 249 20.74 -61.17 -17.80
CA LEU A 249 22.04 -61.68 -18.23
C LEU A 249 23.21 -61.08 -17.43
N GLN A 250 22.96 -60.20 -16.46
CA GLN A 250 23.96 -59.44 -15.68
C GLN A 250 24.96 -58.64 -16.54
N THR A 251 24.57 -58.27 -17.77
CA THR A 251 25.41 -57.46 -18.66
C THR A 251 25.32 -55.96 -18.36
N ASP A 252 24.30 -55.56 -17.60
CA ASP A 252 24.13 -54.22 -17.02
C ASP A 252 25.36 -53.77 -16.20
N SER A 253 25.99 -54.68 -15.45
CA SER A 253 27.24 -54.43 -14.69
C SER A 253 28.43 -53.94 -15.53
N TYR A 254 28.41 -54.12 -16.86
CA TYR A 254 29.44 -53.66 -17.79
C TYR A 254 29.05 -52.39 -18.57
N VAL A 255 27.84 -51.87 -18.35
CA VAL A 255 27.35 -50.64 -19.00
C VAL A 255 27.51 -49.48 -18.03
N ALA A 256 28.06 -48.36 -18.51
CA ALA A 256 28.22 -47.13 -17.73
C ALA A 256 26.84 -46.63 -17.22
N GLU A 257 26.78 -46.20 -15.95
CA GLU A 257 25.52 -45.85 -15.28
C GLU A 257 24.77 -44.73 -16.02
N GLU A 258 25.50 -43.75 -16.55
CA GLU A 258 24.97 -42.60 -17.29
C GLU A 258 24.33 -43.05 -18.63
N ARG A 259 24.88 -44.12 -19.23
CA ARG A 259 24.27 -44.75 -20.42
C ARG A 259 23.02 -45.54 -20.04
N LEU A 260 22.99 -46.18 -18.87
CA LEU A 260 21.78 -46.78 -18.33
C LEU A 260 20.71 -45.72 -18.04
N LYS A 261 21.06 -44.58 -17.43
CA LYS A 261 20.15 -43.42 -17.20
C LYS A 261 19.48 -42.94 -18.48
N ILE A 262 20.21 -42.86 -19.60
CA ILE A 262 19.62 -42.50 -20.90
C ILE A 262 18.65 -43.59 -21.39
N TYR A 263 19.00 -44.88 -21.29
CA TYR A 263 18.10 -45.96 -21.71
C TYR A 263 16.83 -46.05 -20.85
N THR A 264 16.95 -45.84 -19.54
CA THR A 264 15.80 -45.84 -18.61
C THR A 264 14.88 -44.66 -18.90
N LEU A 265 15.45 -43.48 -19.13
CA LEU A 265 14.73 -42.28 -19.58
C LEU A 265 13.97 -42.53 -20.89
N LEU A 266 14.64 -43.05 -21.92
CA LEU A 266 14.02 -43.36 -23.22
C LEU A 266 12.97 -44.49 -23.14
N SER A 267 13.05 -45.37 -22.14
CA SER A 267 12.01 -46.38 -21.85
C SER A 267 10.75 -45.80 -21.17
N GLY A 268 10.76 -44.50 -20.83
CA GLY A 268 9.67 -43.81 -20.14
C GLY A 268 9.58 -44.14 -18.65
N ARG A 269 10.70 -44.50 -17.99
CA ARG A 269 10.74 -44.85 -16.56
C ARG A 269 11.73 -43.98 -15.80
N GLY A 270 11.30 -43.48 -14.64
CA GLY A 270 12.12 -42.65 -13.75
C GLY A 270 13.13 -43.41 -12.90
N VAL A 271 12.81 -44.63 -12.50
CA VAL A 271 13.67 -45.50 -11.69
C VAL A 271 13.69 -46.88 -12.32
N TRP A 272 14.87 -47.49 -12.36
CA TRP A 272 15.08 -48.85 -12.82
C TRP A 272 16.06 -49.58 -11.90
N GLN A 273 15.78 -50.84 -11.62
CA GLN A 273 16.61 -51.66 -10.73
C GLN A 273 17.57 -52.47 -11.59
N SER A 274 18.87 -52.16 -11.52
CA SER A 274 19.96 -52.94 -12.11
C SER A 274 20.21 -54.22 -11.28
N SER A 275 21.21 -54.99 -11.65
CA SER A 275 21.76 -56.09 -10.84
C SER A 275 22.55 -55.58 -9.64
N ASP A 276 23.26 -54.47 -9.80
CA ASP A 276 24.20 -53.94 -8.79
C ASP A 276 23.67 -52.71 -8.03
N SER A 277 22.81 -51.89 -8.63
CA SER A 277 22.31 -50.62 -8.05
C SER A 277 20.92 -50.22 -8.58
N SER A 278 20.26 -49.27 -7.91
CA SER A 278 19.06 -48.60 -8.43
C SER A 278 19.44 -47.39 -9.27
N VAL A 279 19.22 -47.46 -10.59
CA VAL A 279 19.44 -46.33 -11.51
C VAL A 279 18.27 -45.37 -11.37
N ASN A 280 18.53 -44.18 -10.82
CA ASN A 280 17.58 -43.08 -10.73
C ASN A 280 17.89 -42.03 -11.81
N VAL A 281 16.90 -41.70 -12.63
CA VAL A 281 16.99 -40.64 -13.66
C VAL A 281 16.91 -39.25 -13.03
N PHE A 282 16.29 -39.14 -11.85
CA PHE A 282 16.08 -37.86 -11.15
C PHE A 282 17.19 -37.53 -10.14
N SER A 283 18.27 -38.33 -10.08
CA SER A 283 19.47 -37.98 -9.30
C SER A 283 20.06 -36.67 -9.81
N GLU A 284 20.44 -35.75 -8.91
CA GLU A 284 21.16 -34.50 -9.25
C GLU A 284 20.35 -33.50 -10.10
N LEU A 285 19.05 -33.77 -10.33
CA LEU A 285 18.15 -32.87 -11.06
C LEU A 285 17.29 -32.02 -10.12
N ASP A 286 17.17 -30.74 -10.45
CA ASP A 286 16.26 -29.80 -9.78
C ASP A 286 14.80 -30.26 -9.98
N TRP A 287 13.91 -29.86 -9.08
CA TRP A 287 12.50 -30.25 -9.16
C TRP A 287 11.83 -29.79 -10.47
N LYS A 288 12.21 -28.61 -11.00
CA LYS A 288 11.76 -28.09 -12.31
C LYS A 288 12.19 -29.03 -13.44
N ARG A 289 13.45 -29.46 -13.46
CA ARG A 289 13.99 -30.43 -14.43
C ARG A 289 13.35 -31.81 -14.28
N CYS A 290 13.02 -32.24 -13.05
CA CYS A 290 12.26 -33.45 -12.79
C CYS A 290 10.86 -33.41 -13.43
N ILE A 291 10.13 -32.29 -13.29
CA ILE A 291 8.83 -32.13 -13.95
C ILE A 291 8.97 -32.14 -15.47
N GLY A 292 9.98 -31.45 -16.04
CA GLY A 292 10.27 -31.46 -17.47
C GLY A 292 10.49 -32.87 -18.02
N VAL A 293 11.42 -33.61 -17.41
CA VAL A 293 11.68 -35.01 -17.76
C VAL A 293 10.41 -35.87 -17.68
N SER A 294 9.57 -35.67 -16.66
CA SER A 294 8.29 -36.39 -16.54
C SER A 294 7.30 -36.07 -17.68
N LEU A 295 7.23 -34.80 -18.08
CA LEU A 295 6.32 -34.28 -19.11
C LEU A 295 6.72 -34.72 -20.53
N TRP A 296 8.01 -34.82 -20.80
CA TRP A 296 8.54 -35.14 -22.13
C TRP A 296 8.67 -36.66 -22.36
N PHE A 297 9.18 -37.41 -21.38
CA PHE A 297 9.63 -38.78 -21.59
C PHE A 297 8.81 -39.85 -20.86
N LEU A 298 8.32 -39.57 -19.63
CA LEU A 298 7.55 -40.57 -18.86
C LEU A 298 6.08 -40.59 -19.27
N LEU A 299 5.47 -39.41 -19.50
CA LEU A 299 4.04 -39.31 -19.81
C LEU A 299 3.72 -39.39 -21.31
N PRO A 300 2.46 -39.75 -21.67
CA PRO A 300 1.98 -39.68 -23.05
C PRO A 300 1.89 -38.23 -23.56
N PRO A 301 1.96 -38.00 -24.89
CA PRO A 301 1.88 -36.65 -25.46
C PRO A 301 0.52 -35.96 -25.28
N THR A 302 -0.52 -36.70 -24.88
CA THR A 302 -1.87 -36.22 -24.57
C THR A 302 -2.07 -35.84 -23.10
N SER A 303 -1.08 -36.05 -22.23
CA SER A 303 -1.17 -35.69 -20.80
C SER A 303 -1.36 -34.19 -20.60
N SER A 304 -2.02 -33.82 -19.50
CA SER A 304 -2.16 -32.43 -19.04
C SER A 304 -0.97 -32.01 -18.18
N VAL A 305 -0.89 -30.71 -17.89
CA VAL A 305 0.06 -30.16 -16.90
C VAL A 305 -0.20 -30.74 -15.50
N ALA A 306 -1.47 -30.97 -15.15
CA ALA A 306 -1.87 -31.56 -13.87
C ALA A 306 -1.40 -33.02 -13.72
N ASP A 307 -1.43 -33.80 -14.82
CA ASP A 307 -0.92 -35.18 -14.81
C ASP A 307 0.59 -35.20 -14.53
N ALA A 308 1.35 -34.31 -15.17
CA ALA A 308 2.79 -34.15 -14.93
C ALA A 308 3.11 -33.75 -13.48
N LEU A 309 2.35 -32.81 -12.91
CA LEU A 309 2.47 -32.45 -11.50
C LEU A 309 2.17 -33.65 -10.59
N SER A 310 1.10 -34.41 -10.86
CA SER A 310 0.75 -35.59 -10.05
C SER A 310 1.80 -36.70 -10.11
N GLY A 311 2.41 -36.93 -11.27
CA GLY A 311 3.52 -37.87 -11.45
C GLY A 311 4.77 -37.45 -10.67
N TYR A 312 5.07 -36.16 -10.64
CA TYR A 312 6.14 -35.60 -9.81
C TYR A 312 5.81 -35.65 -8.30
N GLU A 313 4.57 -35.36 -7.89
CA GLU A 313 4.17 -35.44 -6.48
C GLU A 313 4.29 -36.84 -5.91
N THR A 314 3.86 -37.86 -6.66
CA THR A 314 4.03 -39.26 -6.24
C THR A 314 5.50 -39.68 -6.17
N ALA A 315 6.37 -39.10 -7.00
CA ALA A 315 7.82 -39.34 -7.03
C ALA A 315 8.57 -38.79 -5.81
N PHE A 316 8.28 -37.56 -5.35
CA PHE A 316 8.97 -36.98 -4.19
C PHE A 316 8.33 -37.37 -2.85
N GLN A 317 7.01 -37.62 -2.83
CA GLN A 317 6.34 -38.13 -1.62
C GLN A 317 6.74 -39.59 -1.34
N GLY A 318 7.11 -40.34 -2.37
CA GLY A 318 7.52 -41.75 -2.27
C GLY A 318 6.35 -42.73 -2.25
N SER A 319 5.20 -42.33 -2.78
CA SER A 319 3.97 -43.13 -2.86
C SER A 319 4.03 -44.24 -3.92
N CYS A 320 5.09 -44.25 -4.75
CA CYS A 320 5.35 -45.23 -5.79
C CYS A 320 6.16 -46.44 -5.29
N GLU A 321 6.12 -47.55 -6.04
CA GLU A 321 6.87 -48.80 -5.73
C GLU A 321 8.39 -48.60 -5.62
N GLY A 322 8.94 -47.52 -6.18
CA GLY A 322 10.36 -47.15 -6.11
C GLY A 322 10.77 -46.30 -4.89
N GLY A 323 9.85 -45.99 -3.97
CA GLY A 323 10.12 -45.08 -2.84
C GLY A 323 10.27 -43.62 -3.28
N LYS A 324 10.93 -42.79 -2.44
CA LYS A 324 11.25 -41.40 -2.77
C LYS A 324 12.44 -41.35 -3.73
N TYR A 325 12.25 -40.77 -4.91
CA TYR A 325 13.33 -40.69 -5.92
C TYR A 325 13.47 -39.32 -6.58
N ALA A 326 12.60 -38.36 -6.30
CA ALA A 326 12.73 -36.97 -6.77
C ALA A 326 12.96 -36.00 -5.59
N VAL A 327 13.67 -34.91 -5.84
CA VAL A 327 13.90 -33.82 -4.88
C VAL A 327 12.58 -33.11 -4.56
N ALA A 328 12.42 -32.61 -3.33
CA ALA A 328 11.26 -31.81 -2.93
C ALA A 328 11.30 -30.40 -3.56
N PRO A 329 10.15 -29.75 -3.84
CA PRO A 329 10.13 -28.46 -4.53
C PRO A 329 10.36 -27.32 -3.53
N LEU A 330 11.62 -27.09 -3.16
CA LEU A 330 12.05 -26.04 -2.22
C LEU A 330 12.10 -24.66 -2.90
N PRO A 331 11.91 -23.55 -2.17
CA PRO A 331 12.16 -22.20 -2.67
C PRO A 331 13.63 -22.02 -3.13
N PRO A 332 13.92 -21.17 -4.14
CA PRO A 332 15.27 -21.05 -4.71
C PRO A 332 16.39 -20.78 -3.70
N TYR A 333 16.14 -19.98 -2.66
CA TYR A 333 17.13 -19.67 -1.62
C TYR A 333 17.44 -20.84 -0.67
N LEU A 334 16.64 -21.92 -0.70
CA LEU A 334 16.89 -23.18 0.01
C LEU A 334 17.35 -24.30 -0.95
N GLU A 335 17.44 -24.05 -2.26
CA GLU A 335 18.01 -25.00 -3.22
C GLU A 335 19.56 -24.97 -3.23
N GLU A 336 20.17 -23.85 -2.81
CA GLU A 336 21.63 -23.66 -2.77
C GLU A 336 22.27 -24.06 -1.42
N GLU A 337 21.49 -24.11 -0.34
CA GLU A 337 21.95 -24.63 0.94
C GLU A 337 22.07 -26.16 0.83
N GLU A 338 23.30 -26.71 0.91
CA GLU A 338 23.49 -28.15 1.04
C GLU A 338 22.64 -28.66 2.22
N PRO A 339 21.93 -29.81 2.10
CA PRO A 339 21.12 -30.34 3.18
C PRO A 339 22.03 -30.76 4.34
N HIS A 340 22.26 -29.83 5.26
CA HIS A 340 22.97 -30.09 6.50
C HIS A 340 22.28 -31.25 7.22
N LEU A 341 23.06 -32.28 7.54
CA LEU A 341 22.62 -33.54 8.14
C LEU A 341 22.30 -33.37 9.64
N GLU A 342 21.45 -32.40 9.94
CA GLU A 342 20.87 -32.16 11.24
C GLU A 342 19.35 -32.15 11.06
N GLU A 343 18.78 -33.36 11.01
CA GLU A 343 17.37 -33.59 11.37
C GLU A 343 17.20 -33.26 12.87
N GLU A 344 17.33 -31.97 13.22
CA GLU A 344 16.82 -31.49 14.50
C GLU A 344 15.30 -31.59 14.43
N GLU A 345 14.77 -32.59 15.16
CA GLU A 345 13.34 -32.79 15.40
C GLU A 345 12.77 -31.62 16.26
N GLU A 346 12.76 -30.41 15.73
CA GLU A 346 11.95 -29.32 16.29
C GLU A 346 10.47 -29.66 16.09
N GLU A 347 9.84 -30.16 17.16
CA GLU A 347 8.38 -30.33 17.28
C GLU A 347 7.63 -28.98 17.26
N GLU A 348 7.63 -28.31 16.10
CA GLU A 348 6.53 -27.43 15.72
C GLU A 348 5.88 -27.98 14.45
N THR A 349 4.54 -27.93 14.39
CA THR A 349 3.73 -28.43 13.28
C THR A 349 3.82 -27.53 12.04
N LYS A 350 5.04 -27.24 11.59
CA LYS A 350 5.38 -26.43 10.42
C LYS A 350 5.16 -27.29 9.17
N ARG A 351 4.19 -26.90 8.36
CA ARG A 351 3.99 -27.50 7.02
C ARG A 351 5.23 -27.19 6.19
N PRO A 352 5.70 -28.13 5.33
CA PRO A 352 6.88 -27.88 4.50
C PRO A 352 6.67 -26.64 3.62
N LEU A 353 7.69 -25.79 3.57
CA LEU A 353 7.79 -24.66 2.66
C LEU A 353 8.10 -25.19 1.26
N HIS A 354 7.43 -24.63 0.25
CA HIS A 354 7.66 -24.98 -1.15
C HIS A 354 7.75 -23.73 -2.03
N ASP A 355 8.32 -23.87 -3.22
CA ASP A 355 8.41 -22.81 -4.25
C ASP A 355 7.02 -22.28 -4.65
N LEU A 356 6.90 -20.95 -4.88
CA LEU A 356 5.76 -20.32 -5.54
C LEU A 356 5.36 -21.00 -6.85
N CYS A 357 6.32 -21.38 -7.68
CA CYS A 357 6.08 -22.02 -8.97
C CYS A 357 5.34 -23.36 -8.79
N PHE A 358 5.72 -24.13 -7.77
CA PHE A 358 5.02 -25.37 -7.40
C PHE A 358 3.61 -25.08 -6.86
N HIS A 359 3.45 -24.07 -6.02
CA HIS A 359 2.14 -23.63 -5.55
C HIS A 359 1.22 -23.15 -6.69
N LEU A 360 1.76 -22.47 -7.71
CA LEU A 360 1.03 -22.03 -8.91
C LEU A 360 0.61 -23.22 -9.78
N LEU A 361 1.48 -24.22 -9.98
CA LEU A 361 1.11 -25.45 -10.66
C LEU A 361 0.00 -26.21 -9.92
N LYS A 362 0.01 -26.19 -8.58
CA LYS A 362 -1.11 -26.72 -7.77
C LYS A 362 -2.40 -25.94 -7.96
N LEU A 363 -2.35 -24.60 -8.02
CA LEU A 363 -3.53 -23.76 -8.26
C LEU A 363 -4.11 -23.90 -9.68
N TYR A 364 -3.26 -24.21 -10.66
CA TYR A 364 -3.69 -24.55 -12.02
C TYR A 364 -4.39 -25.91 -12.07
N SER A 365 -3.86 -26.89 -11.33
CA SER A 365 -4.35 -28.28 -11.30
C SER A 365 -5.61 -28.45 -10.44
N ASP A 366 -5.67 -27.78 -9.28
CA ASP A 366 -6.87 -27.66 -8.44
C ASP A 366 -7.18 -26.19 -8.15
N ARG A 367 -8.33 -25.73 -8.69
CA ARG A 367 -8.84 -24.37 -8.52
C ARG A 367 -9.09 -24.00 -7.05
N HIS A 368 -9.24 -24.99 -6.16
CA HIS A 368 -9.51 -24.80 -4.73
C HIS A 368 -8.24 -24.83 -3.86
N TYR A 369 -7.06 -25.00 -4.45
CA TYR A 369 -5.80 -25.04 -3.71
C TYR A 369 -5.57 -23.78 -2.86
N SER A 370 -5.04 -23.92 -1.65
CA SER A 370 -5.05 -22.84 -0.66
C SER A 370 -4.06 -21.71 -0.99
N LEU A 371 -4.61 -20.55 -1.39
CA LEU A 371 -3.86 -19.32 -1.68
C LEU A 371 -3.04 -18.77 -0.51
N GLN A 372 -3.29 -19.20 0.73
CA GLN A 372 -2.54 -18.71 1.89
C GLN A 372 -1.05 -19.06 1.82
N GLN A 373 -0.70 -20.25 1.32
CA GLN A 373 0.71 -20.66 1.18
C GLN A 373 1.36 -20.00 -0.03
N LEU A 374 0.61 -19.85 -1.11
CA LEU A 374 1.02 -19.23 -2.38
C LEU A 374 1.29 -17.72 -2.26
N LEU A 375 0.79 -17.03 -1.23
CA LEU A 375 0.96 -15.58 -1.07
C LEU A 375 1.85 -15.21 0.12
N ASP A 376 2.53 -16.20 0.72
CA ASP A 376 3.50 -16.01 1.80
C ASP A 376 4.88 -15.67 1.20
N PRO A 377 5.50 -14.50 1.54
CA PRO A 377 6.80 -14.09 1.00
C PRO A 377 7.90 -15.17 1.06
N LEU A 378 7.83 -16.04 2.07
CA LEU A 378 8.77 -17.15 2.30
C LEU A 378 8.84 -18.18 1.17
N SER A 379 7.85 -18.25 0.29
CA SER A 379 7.85 -19.18 -0.85
C SER A 379 8.70 -18.71 -2.05
N VAL A 380 9.24 -17.48 -2.03
CA VAL A 380 10.26 -17.02 -3.02
C VAL A 380 11.43 -16.26 -2.42
N THR A 381 11.28 -15.57 -1.28
CA THR A 381 12.39 -14.85 -0.63
C THR A 381 12.57 -15.27 0.83
N TRP A 382 13.78 -15.17 1.36
CA TRP A 382 14.02 -15.24 2.81
C TRP A 382 13.41 -14.04 3.56
N GLN A 383 13.10 -12.95 2.85
CA GLN A 383 12.56 -11.72 3.40
C GLN A 383 11.06 -11.86 3.72
N ARG A 384 10.75 -12.31 4.95
CA ARG A 384 9.38 -12.45 5.51
C ARG A 384 8.49 -11.21 5.41
N LEU A 385 9.08 -10.05 5.15
CA LEU A 385 8.43 -8.76 5.05
C LEU A 385 8.25 -8.28 3.60
N ASP A 386 8.75 -9.01 2.58
CA ASP A 386 8.60 -8.60 1.19
C ASP A 386 7.27 -9.03 0.55
N TYR A 387 6.28 -8.15 0.57
CA TYR A 387 4.95 -8.40 0.02
C TYR A 387 4.75 -7.88 -1.42
N ARG A 388 5.80 -7.36 -2.09
CA ARG A 388 5.71 -6.83 -3.47
C ARG A 388 5.09 -7.85 -4.43
N LEU A 389 5.77 -8.99 -4.60
CA LEU A 389 5.33 -10.03 -5.52
C LEU A 389 3.97 -10.60 -5.11
N SER A 390 3.80 -10.95 -3.83
CA SER A 390 2.54 -11.51 -3.31
C SER A 390 1.34 -10.60 -3.56
N TRP A 391 1.49 -9.28 -3.46
CA TRP A 391 0.40 -8.35 -3.70
C TRP A 391 0.02 -8.24 -5.18
N HIS A 392 1.00 -8.07 -6.07
CA HIS A 392 0.75 -8.03 -7.52
C HIS A 392 0.19 -9.38 -8.03
N LEU A 393 0.70 -10.49 -7.50
CA LEU A 393 0.21 -11.84 -7.78
C LEU A 393 -1.25 -12.01 -7.36
N TRP A 394 -1.63 -11.57 -6.16
CA TRP A 394 -3.02 -11.57 -5.71
C TRP A 394 -3.93 -10.76 -6.64
N GLY A 395 -3.51 -9.58 -7.10
CA GLY A 395 -4.27 -8.76 -8.04
C GLY A 395 -4.56 -9.47 -9.37
N VAL A 396 -3.57 -10.18 -9.92
CA VAL A 396 -3.72 -10.98 -11.15
C VAL A 396 -4.58 -12.21 -10.92
N LEU A 397 -4.42 -12.92 -9.80
CA LEU A 397 -5.28 -14.06 -9.45
C LEU A 397 -6.74 -13.65 -9.25
N GLN A 398 -6.99 -12.47 -8.67
CA GLN A 398 -8.33 -11.90 -8.56
C GLN A 398 -8.92 -11.57 -9.95
N ALA A 399 -8.12 -11.05 -10.88
CA ALA A 399 -8.51 -10.83 -12.28
C ALA A 399 -8.82 -12.15 -13.05
N LEU A 400 -8.18 -13.26 -12.66
CA LEU A 400 -8.45 -14.63 -13.14
C LEU A 400 -9.62 -15.32 -12.40
N HIS A 401 -10.39 -14.57 -11.60
CA HIS A 401 -11.53 -15.03 -10.81
C HIS A 401 -11.20 -16.05 -9.70
N TYR A 402 -10.03 -15.95 -9.07
CA TYR A 402 -9.74 -16.63 -7.80
C TYR A 402 -10.10 -15.71 -6.62
N THR A 403 -11.08 -16.11 -5.82
CA THR A 403 -11.68 -15.25 -4.77
C THR A 403 -11.60 -15.85 -3.36
N HIS A 404 -11.05 -17.06 -3.21
CA HIS A 404 -11.12 -17.85 -1.97
C HIS A 404 -10.07 -17.50 -0.89
N LEU A 405 -9.35 -16.39 -1.05
CA LEU A 405 -8.48 -15.85 -0.01
C LEU A 405 -9.30 -15.15 1.09
N SER A 406 -9.12 -15.53 2.35
CA SER A 406 -9.84 -14.92 3.48
C SER A 406 -9.60 -13.41 3.59
N SER A 407 -10.63 -12.64 3.98
CA SER A 407 -10.56 -11.17 4.10
C SER A 407 -9.47 -10.69 5.06
N SER A 408 -9.18 -11.44 6.13
CA SER A 408 -8.09 -11.11 7.06
C SER A 408 -6.69 -11.24 6.43
N ARG A 409 -6.51 -12.20 5.51
CA ARG A 409 -5.24 -12.35 4.75
C ARG A 409 -5.13 -11.32 3.64
N GLN A 410 -6.23 -10.98 2.97
CA GLN A 410 -6.26 -9.83 2.05
C GLN A 410 -5.85 -8.55 2.80
N GLY A 411 -6.48 -8.27 3.95
CA GLY A 411 -6.14 -7.11 4.78
C GLY A 411 -4.67 -7.06 5.19
N LEU A 412 -4.06 -8.21 5.51
CA LEU A 412 -2.62 -8.32 5.75
C LEU A 412 -1.80 -7.95 4.50
N LEU A 413 -2.10 -8.52 3.32
CA LEU A 413 -1.40 -8.19 2.07
C LEU A 413 -1.49 -6.68 1.74
N HIS A 414 -2.69 -6.09 1.85
CA HIS A 414 -2.89 -4.65 1.61
C HIS A 414 -2.13 -3.79 2.62
N SER A 415 -2.23 -4.10 3.92
CA SER A 415 -1.58 -3.29 4.97
C SER A 415 -0.07 -3.41 4.92
N SER A 416 0.46 -4.62 4.73
CA SER A 416 1.90 -4.85 4.61
C SER A 416 2.46 -4.19 3.37
N TYR A 417 1.86 -4.32 2.18
CA TYR A 417 2.42 -3.67 1.00
C TYR A 417 2.25 -2.14 1.02
N ALA A 418 1.12 -1.63 1.55
CA ALA A 418 0.93 -0.20 1.73
C ALA A 418 2.01 0.43 2.63
N ALA A 419 2.37 -0.23 3.73
CA ALA A 419 3.43 0.23 4.61
C ALA A 419 4.80 0.25 3.89
N GLN A 420 5.08 -0.65 2.93
CA GLN A 420 6.36 -0.64 2.21
C GLN A 420 6.48 0.60 1.31
N LEU A 421 5.38 1.01 0.69
CA LEU A 421 5.34 2.23 -0.10
C LEU A 421 5.38 3.47 0.80
N GLU A 422 4.83 3.39 2.01
CA GLU A 422 4.95 4.42 3.05
C GLU A 422 6.41 4.66 3.48
N SER A 423 7.21 3.62 3.73
CA SER A 423 8.63 3.78 4.07
C SER A 423 9.47 4.32 2.91
N LYS A 424 9.12 3.99 1.66
CA LYS A 424 9.65 4.63 0.45
C LYS A 424 9.12 6.05 0.18
N GLY A 425 8.23 6.60 1.02
CA GLY A 425 7.65 7.94 0.83
C GLY A 425 6.60 8.05 -0.29
N LEU A 426 6.24 6.93 -0.93
CA LEU A 426 5.20 6.76 -1.95
C LEU A 426 3.80 6.58 -1.33
N TRP A 427 3.49 7.36 -0.30
CA TRP A 427 2.24 7.28 0.47
C TRP A 427 0.95 7.41 -0.37
N HIS A 428 1.01 8.09 -1.51
CA HIS A 428 -0.12 8.22 -2.44
C HIS A 428 -0.46 6.89 -3.14
N MET A 429 0.55 6.04 -3.38
CA MET A 429 0.37 4.67 -3.87
C MET A 429 0.02 3.70 -2.74
N ALA A 430 0.51 3.95 -1.52
CA ALA A 430 0.03 3.24 -0.33
C ALA A 430 -1.49 3.39 -0.14
N ILE A 431 -2.03 4.60 -0.35
CA ILE A 431 -3.48 4.83 -0.39
C ILE A 431 -4.14 3.97 -1.47
N PHE A 432 -3.63 3.96 -2.72
CA PHE A 432 -4.16 3.10 -3.78
C PHE A 432 -4.22 1.61 -3.38
N ILE A 433 -3.20 1.07 -2.69
CA ILE A 433 -3.22 -0.30 -2.16
C ILE A 433 -4.35 -0.49 -1.13
N LEU A 434 -4.46 0.42 -0.15
CA LEU A 434 -5.49 0.35 0.90
C LEU A 434 -6.91 0.46 0.34
N MET A 435 -7.08 1.12 -0.80
CA MET A 435 -8.37 1.25 -1.48
C MET A 435 -8.95 -0.07 -2.02
N HIS A 436 -8.15 -1.15 -2.06
CA HIS A 436 -8.60 -2.50 -2.41
C HIS A 436 -9.23 -3.26 -1.22
N ILE A 437 -9.18 -2.71 0.01
CA ILE A 437 -9.77 -3.36 1.20
C ILE A 437 -11.29 -3.46 1.04
N HIS A 438 -11.82 -4.68 0.99
CA HIS A 438 -13.25 -4.94 0.81
C HIS A 438 -14.14 -4.35 1.93
N ASP A 439 -13.72 -4.42 3.20
CA ASP A 439 -14.45 -3.82 4.33
C ASP A 439 -14.39 -2.29 4.26
N HIS A 440 -15.52 -1.66 3.96
CA HIS A 440 -15.69 -0.21 3.91
C HIS A 440 -15.16 0.50 5.16
N THR A 441 -15.44 -0.04 6.36
CA THR A 441 -15.12 0.63 7.63
C THR A 441 -13.62 0.62 7.91
N GLN A 442 -12.92 -0.44 7.49
CA GLN A 442 -11.46 -0.54 7.58
C GLN A 442 -10.79 0.32 6.50
N ARG A 443 -11.32 0.28 5.26
CA ARG A 443 -10.84 1.08 4.13
C ARG A 443 -10.92 2.59 4.43
N GLU A 444 -12.08 3.08 4.87
CA GLU A 444 -12.27 4.49 5.24
C GLU A 444 -11.30 4.94 6.33
N ARG A 445 -11.08 4.12 7.36
CA ARG A 445 -10.15 4.44 8.46
C ARG A 445 -8.71 4.50 7.97
N ALA A 446 -8.24 3.44 7.32
CA ALA A 446 -6.85 3.34 6.86
C ALA A 446 -6.49 4.49 5.89
N VAL A 447 -7.39 4.83 4.95
CA VAL A 447 -7.17 5.94 4.01
C VAL A 447 -7.14 7.29 4.72
N LYS A 448 -8.04 7.55 5.68
CA LYS A 448 -8.05 8.78 6.47
C LYS A 448 -6.83 8.91 7.39
N GLU A 449 -6.38 7.82 7.98
CA GLU A 449 -5.18 7.76 8.82
C GLU A 449 -3.93 8.08 7.99
N MET A 450 -3.77 7.46 6.81
CA MET A 450 -2.66 7.77 5.89
C MET A 450 -2.67 9.23 5.42
N LEU A 451 -3.85 9.77 5.05
CA LEU A 451 -3.98 11.18 4.70
C LEU A 451 -3.59 12.09 5.88
N ALA A 452 -4.06 11.82 7.09
CA ALA A 452 -3.78 12.64 8.28
C ALA A 452 -2.29 12.61 8.70
N LEU A 453 -1.57 11.53 8.40
CA LEU A 453 -0.13 11.41 8.67
C LEU A 453 0.72 12.14 7.61
N TYR A 454 0.40 11.96 6.33
CA TYR A 454 1.30 12.29 5.21
C TYR A 454 0.90 13.50 4.37
N CYS A 455 -0.34 14.01 4.47
CA CYS A 455 -0.76 15.17 3.69
C CYS A 455 0.00 16.43 4.17
N PRO A 456 0.78 17.10 3.30
CA PRO A 456 1.55 18.28 3.69
C PRO A 456 0.64 19.50 3.82
N LEU A 457 0.97 20.38 4.77
CA LEU A 457 0.30 21.67 4.95
C LEU A 457 0.76 22.72 3.92
N GLN A 458 1.99 22.59 3.41
CA GLN A 458 2.54 23.46 2.38
C GLN A 458 2.21 22.92 0.99
N GLU A 459 1.66 23.77 0.13
CA GLU A 459 1.38 23.43 -1.27
C GLU A 459 2.67 23.55 -2.10
N THR A 460 3.29 22.40 -2.38
CA THR A 460 4.39 22.25 -3.34
C THR A 460 3.82 21.71 -4.66
N GLU A 461 4.54 21.88 -5.78
CA GLU A 461 4.09 21.31 -7.06
C GLU A 461 3.92 19.78 -6.97
N ALA A 462 4.84 19.09 -6.30
CA ALA A 462 4.75 17.65 -6.05
C ALA A 462 3.56 17.25 -5.16
N SER A 463 3.20 18.06 -4.15
CA SER A 463 2.01 17.77 -3.34
C SER A 463 0.71 18.05 -4.10
N GLN A 464 0.66 19.10 -4.92
CA GLN A 464 -0.48 19.36 -5.81
C GLN A 464 -0.66 18.26 -6.85
N GLN A 465 0.42 17.72 -7.43
CA GLN A 465 0.36 16.56 -8.33
C GLN A 465 -0.18 15.31 -7.62
N ARG A 466 0.30 15.03 -6.40
CA ARG A 466 -0.22 13.93 -5.57
C ARG A 466 -1.70 14.14 -5.20
N GLU A 467 -2.11 15.34 -4.83
CA GLU A 467 -3.52 15.66 -4.53
C GLU A 467 -4.42 15.48 -5.75
N ARG A 468 -4.01 15.96 -6.94
CA ARG A 468 -4.73 15.71 -8.20
C ARG A 468 -4.82 14.22 -8.53
N PHE A 469 -3.76 13.45 -8.32
CA PHE A 469 -3.82 11.99 -8.50
C PHE A 469 -4.90 11.35 -7.59
N LEU A 470 -5.00 11.77 -6.34
CA LEU A 470 -5.99 11.25 -5.39
C LEU A 470 -7.43 11.65 -5.78
N THR A 471 -7.67 12.88 -6.24
CA THR A 471 -9.02 13.37 -6.59
C THR A 471 -9.45 12.95 -8.00
N GLU A 472 -8.57 13.06 -8.99
CA GLU A 472 -8.88 12.82 -10.41
C GLU A 472 -8.80 11.33 -10.78
N ARG A 473 -7.81 10.58 -10.26
CA ARG A 473 -7.66 9.14 -10.59
C ARG A 473 -8.29 8.21 -9.56
N LEU A 474 -8.07 8.46 -8.26
CA LEU A 474 -8.65 7.60 -7.21
C LEU A 474 -10.05 8.02 -6.76
N LEU A 475 -10.59 9.11 -7.30
CA LEU A 475 -11.93 9.64 -6.99
C LEU A 475 -12.18 9.90 -5.50
N LEU A 476 -11.12 10.23 -4.74
CA LEU A 476 -11.22 10.49 -3.30
C LEU A 476 -11.90 11.85 -3.03
N PRO A 477 -12.80 11.93 -2.03
CA PRO A 477 -13.43 13.20 -1.66
C PRO A 477 -12.40 14.25 -1.20
N GLU A 478 -12.43 15.44 -1.82
CA GLU A 478 -11.61 16.60 -1.41
C GLU A 478 -11.79 16.97 0.07
N THR A 479 -12.98 16.69 0.62
CA THR A 479 -13.30 16.89 2.04
C THR A 479 -12.36 16.11 2.96
N TRP A 480 -11.90 14.92 2.57
CA TRP A 480 -10.97 14.10 3.37
C TRP A 480 -9.55 14.67 3.36
N ILE A 481 -9.09 15.18 2.21
CA ILE A 481 -7.80 15.86 2.07
C ILE A 481 -7.80 17.12 2.94
N HIS A 482 -8.88 17.90 2.92
CA HIS A 482 -9.02 19.07 3.78
C HIS A 482 -9.18 18.74 5.27
N GLN A 483 -9.82 17.63 5.64
CA GLN A 483 -9.83 17.15 7.03
C GLN A 483 -8.42 16.82 7.51
N ALA A 484 -7.60 16.15 6.69
CA ALA A 484 -6.20 15.87 7.00
C ALA A 484 -5.35 17.15 7.12
N LYS A 485 -5.46 18.09 6.18
CA LYS A 485 -4.76 19.39 6.26
C LYS A 485 -5.17 20.19 7.51
N ALA A 486 -6.43 20.13 7.92
CA ALA A 486 -6.90 20.76 9.16
C ALA A 486 -6.27 20.12 10.41
N THR A 487 -6.22 18.78 10.52
CA THR A 487 -5.58 18.13 11.68
C THR A 487 -4.07 18.41 11.72
N ARG A 488 -3.43 18.58 10.56
CA ARG A 488 -2.02 19.01 10.48
C ARG A 488 -1.82 20.45 10.91
N ALA A 489 -2.61 21.39 10.39
CA ALA A 489 -2.59 22.80 10.79
C ALA A 489 -2.78 22.98 12.30
N ARG A 490 -3.66 22.16 12.91
CA ARG A 490 -3.86 22.12 14.37
C ARG A 490 -2.61 21.70 15.15
N ARG A 491 -1.88 20.69 14.66
CA ARG A 491 -0.61 20.24 15.25
C ARG A 491 0.47 21.33 15.15
N ASP A 492 0.51 22.02 14.03
CA ASP A 492 1.49 23.06 13.73
C ASP A 492 1.06 24.47 14.25
N ALA A 493 -0.04 24.53 15.02
CA ALA A 493 -0.67 25.73 15.61
C ALA A 493 -1.06 26.85 14.61
N ALA A 494 -1.29 26.50 13.35
CA ALA A 494 -1.60 27.42 12.26
C ALA A 494 -3.13 27.70 12.16
N HIS A 495 -3.70 28.37 13.16
CA HIS A 495 -5.16 28.52 13.32
C HIS A 495 -5.90 29.09 12.09
N GLN A 496 -5.30 30.02 11.33
CA GLN A 496 -5.92 30.55 10.10
C GLN A 496 -6.06 29.49 9.00
N GLN A 497 -5.05 28.64 8.82
CA GLN A 497 -5.06 27.54 7.85
C GLN A 497 -5.97 26.41 8.32
N GLU A 498 -5.99 26.14 9.64
CA GLU A 498 -6.92 25.20 10.26
C GLU A 498 -8.38 25.61 9.97
N ALA A 499 -8.75 26.88 10.18
CA ALA A 499 -10.08 27.39 9.85
C ALA A 499 -10.43 27.27 8.35
N LEU A 500 -9.51 27.62 7.46
CA LEU A 500 -9.69 27.50 6.01
C LEU A 500 -9.95 26.04 5.59
N HIS A 501 -9.16 25.10 6.10
CA HIS A 501 -9.31 23.69 5.78
C HIS A 501 -10.54 23.06 6.45
N LEU A 502 -10.90 23.43 7.69
CA LEU A 502 -12.15 22.99 8.33
C LEU A 502 -13.39 23.50 7.59
N TYR A 503 -13.34 24.73 7.04
CA TYR A 503 -14.40 25.28 6.20
C TYR A 503 -14.55 24.48 4.90
N ARG A 504 -13.46 24.22 4.16
CA ARG A 504 -13.51 23.40 2.94
C ARG A 504 -13.87 21.93 3.20
N ALA A 505 -13.53 21.40 4.38
CA ALA A 505 -13.90 20.06 4.84
C ALA A 505 -15.39 19.88 5.19
N GLY A 506 -16.17 20.96 5.26
CA GLY A 506 -17.57 20.94 5.71
C GLY A 506 -17.75 20.76 7.23
N ALA A 507 -16.69 20.93 8.03
CA ALA A 507 -16.70 20.75 9.48
C ALA A 507 -17.18 22.03 10.21
N TRP A 508 -18.38 22.52 9.86
CA TRP A 508 -18.86 23.86 10.20
C TRP A 508 -18.80 24.20 11.70
N SER A 509 -19.23 23.28 12.57
CA SER A 509 -19.24 23.48 14.03
C SER A 509 -17.84 23.53 14.65
N GLN A 510 -16.86 22.83 14.07
CA GLN A 510 -15.46 22.90 14.51
C GLN A 510 -14.80 24.19 14.03
N CYS A 511 -15.05 24.57 12.77
CA CYS A 511 -14.59 25.83 12.19
C CYS A 511 -15.11 27.04 12.98
N HIS A 512 -16.42 27.08 13.26
CA HIS A 512 -17.07 28.14 14.05
C HIS A 512 -16.50 28.28 15.46
N ARG A 513 -16.28 27.16 16.17
CA ARG A 513 -15.67 27.17 17.51
C ARG A 513 -14.25 27.74 17.49
N LEU A 514 -13.42 27.33 16.53
CA LEU A 514 -12.06 27.85 16.35
C LEU A 514 -12.08 29.35 16.02
N LEU A 515 -12.93 29.75 15.07
CA LEU A 515 -13.11 31.14 14.69
C LEU A 515 -13.41 32.01 15.91
N ILE A 516 -14.37 31.63 16.75
CA ILE A 516 -14.71 32.40 17.97
C ILE A 516 -13.57 32.42 18.99
N GLN A 517 -12.91 31.27 19.24
CA GLN A 517 -11.91 31.15 20.31
C GLN A 517 -10.59 31.84 20.02
N HIS A 518 -10.18 31.95 18.75
CA HIS A 518 -8.83 32.38 18.38
C HIS A 518 -8.75 33.43 17.27
N LEU A 519 -9.70 33.47 16.32
CA LEU A 519 -9.58 34.34 15.15
C LEU A 519 -10.48 35.59 15.22
N ALA A 520 -11.66 35.51 15.82
CA ALA A 520 -12.63 36.60 15.85
C ALA A 520 -12.09 37.81 16.64
N SER A 521 -11.54 37.58 17.84
CA SER A 521 -10.92 38.64 18.64
C SER A 521 -9.69 39.23 17.96
N ASP A 522 -8.78 38.40 17.45
CA ASP A 522 -7.59 38.87 16.72
C ASP A 522 -7.94 39.62 15.41
N CYS A 523 -8.98 39.22 14.67
CA CYS A 523 -9.40 39.92 13.44
C CYS A 523 -10.02 41.29 13.73
N ILE A 524 -10.78 41.44 14.82
CA ILE A 524 -11.43 42.70 15.19
C ILE A 524 -10.41 43.73 15.70
N ILE A 525 -9.48 43.29 16.54
CA ILE A 525 -8.40 44.14 17.09
C ILE A 525 -7.49 44.68 15.97
N ASN A 526 -7.27 43.88 14.92
CA ASN A 526 -6.45 44.24 13.77
C ASN A 526 -7.25 44.84 12.59
N ASP A 527 -8.54 45.18 12.78
CA ASP A 527 -9.44 45.74 11.74
C ASP A 527 -9.60 44.91 10.44
N ASN A 528 -9.20 43.63 10.47
CA ASN A 528 -9.22 42.71 9.33
C ASN A 528 -10.61 42.07 9.13
N HIS A 529 -11.63 42.91 8.97
CA HIS A 529 -13.03 42.47 8.89
C HIS A 529 -13.35 41.63 7.64
N ASN A 530 -12.67 41.86 6.52
CA ASN A 530 -12.97 41.19 5.24
C ASN A 530 -12.72 39.67 5.30
N PHE A 531 -11.60 39.25 5.90
CA PHE A 531 -11.29 37.82 6.08
C PHE A 531 -12.35 37.12 6.93
N LEU A 532 -12.73 37.73 8.06
CA LEU A 532 -13.75 37.18 8.95
C LEU A 532 -15.13 37.15 8.30
N LEU A 533 -15.45 38.13 7.46
CA LEU A 533 -16.69 38.19 6.69
C LEU A 533 -16.83 37.04 5.70
N GLU A 534 -15.81 36.73 4.90
CA GLU A 534 -15.87 35.63 3.92
C GLU A 534 -16.22 34.29 4.58
N PHE A 535 -15.62 34.00 5.74
CA PHE A 535 -15.95 32.81 6.53
C PHE A 535 -17.36 32.88 7.13
N LEU A 536 -17.74 33.99 7.75
CA LEU A 536 -19.03 34.08 8.44
C LEU A 536 -20.21 34.11 7.45
N GLU A 537 -20.09 34.74 6.29
CA GLU A 537 -21.13 34.67 5.25
C GLU A 537 -21.24 33.27 4.64
N GLY A 538 -20.11 32.59 4.44
CA GLY A 538 -20.08 31.18 4.05
C GLY A 538 -20.73 30.25 5.07
N LEU A 539 -20.68 30.58 6.36
CA LEU A 539 -21.31 29.82 7.45
C LEU A 539 -22.79 30.23 7.69
N ALA A 540 -23.18 31.45 7.32
CA ALA A 540 -24.53 31.99 7.52
C ALA A 540 -25.60 31.40 6.59
N VAL A 541 -25.21 30.60 5.59
CA VAL A 541 -26.13 29.86 4.71
C VAL A 541 -27.07 29.01 5.58
N PRO A 542 -28.40 29.05 5.40
CA PRO A 542 -29.36 28.47 6.34
C PRO A 542 -29.18 26.97 6.58
N GLU A 543 -28.76 26.23 5.54
CA GLU A 543 -28.43 24.79 5.62
C GLU A 543 -27.25 24.49 6.53
N ARG A 544 -26.30 25.43 6.65
CA ARG A 544 -25.07 25.29 7.46
C ARG A 544 -25.30 25.79 8.87
N ASN A 545 -25.96 26.94 9.03
CA ASN A 545 -26.35 27.52 10.32
C ASN A 545 -27.06 26.49 11.22
N ALA A 546 -28.05 25.76 10.68
CA ALA A 546 -28.79 24.73 11.41
C ALA A 546 -27.94 23.58 12.00
N THR A 547 -26.69 23.41 11.53
CA THR A 547 -25.73 22.40 12.05
C THR A 547 -24.74 22.95 13.07
N ILE A 548 -24.69 24.28 13.24
CA ILE A 548 -23.72 24.97 14.09
C ILE A 548 -24.35 25.21 15.47
N GLN A 549 -23.67 24.73 16.51
CA GLN A 549 -24.05 25.01 17.90
C GLN A 549 -23.82 26.49 18.22
N ASP A 550 -24.78 27.12 18.89
CA ASP A 550 -24.67 28.48 19.43
C ASP A 550 -24.42 29.61 18.41
N TRP A 551 -24.71 29.38 17.12
CA TRP A 551 -24.48 30.35 16.03
C TRP A 551 -25.05 31.74 16.34
N ASP A 552 -26.32 31.82 16.75
CA ASP A 552 -27.03 33.08 17.00
C ASP A 552 -26.46 33.89 18.17
N THR A 553 -25.77 33.22 19.11
CA THR A 553 -25.19 33.87 20.30
C THR A 553 -23.82 34.50 20.04
N ALA A 554 -23.06 33.99 19.05
CA ALA A 554 -21.69 34.42 18.80
C ALA A 554 -21.40 34.68 17.31
N GLY A 555 -21.48 33.66 16.45
CA GLY A 555 -21.16 33.79 15.02
C GLY A 555 -22.02 34.83 14.30
N GLY A 556 -23.33 34.81 14.56
CA GLY A 556 -24.27 35.81 14.05
C GLY A 556 -24.02 37.22 14.60
N VAL A 557 -23.53 37.36 15.84
CA VAL A 557 -23.25 38.69 16.44
C VAL A 557 -22.06 39.36 15.76
N TYR A 558 -20.99 38.60 15.48
CA TYR A 558 -19.85 39.11 14.73
C TYR A 558 -20.21 39.49 13.29
N LEU A 559 -21.02 38.65 12.62
CA LEU A 559 -21.49 38.90 11.26
C LEU A 559 -22.43 40.13 11.18
N ASP A 560 -23.38 40.25 12.10
CA ASP A 560 -24.28 41.41 12.17
C ASP A 560 -23.50 42.70 12.49
N TYR A 561 -22.45 42.63 13.32
CA TYR A 561 -21.55 43.75 13.60
C TYR A 561 -20.77 44.20 12.36
N ILE A 562 -20.16 43.28 11.60
CA ILE A 562 -19.43 43.65 10.37
C ILE A 562 -20.40 44.23 9.33
N ARG A 563 -21.60 43.65 9.18
CA ARG A 563 -22.64 44.19 8.29
C ARG A 563 -23.04 45.60 8.68
N VAL A 564 -23.21 45.88 9.98
CA VAL A 564 -23.49 47.23 10.47
C VAL A 564 -22.37 48.22 10.11
N ILE A 565 -21.09 47.84 10.23
CA ILE A 565 -19.96 48.69 9.78
C ILE A 565 -20.06 48.97 8.28
N GLN A 566 -20.16 47.94 7.45
CA GLN A 566 -20.23 48.11 5.98
C GLN A 566 -21.43 48.96 5.55
N THR A 567 -22.58 48.80 6.20
CA THR A 567 -23.76 49.63 5.91
C THR A 567 -23.58 51.09 6.34
N LEU A 568 -22.83 51.36 7.41
CA LEU A 568 -22.50 52.73 7.80
C LEU A 568 -21.54 53.38 6.80
N GLU A 569 -20.50 52.67 6.36
CA GLU A 569 -19.58 53.12 5.30
C GLU A 569 -20.34 53.41 3.99
N ARG A 570 -21.29 52.54 3.62
CA ARG A 570 -22.18 52.73 2.47
C ARG A 570 -23.10 53.94 2.60
N ILE A 571 -23.66 54.20 3.79
CA ILE A 571 -24.50 55.38 4.05
C ILE A 571 -23.67 56.67 4.04
N GLN A 572 -22.42 56.65 4.49
CA GLN A 572 -21.50 57.80 4.36
C GLN A 572 -21.21 58.16 2.88
N GLN A 573 -21.39 57.23 1.95
CA GLN A 573 -21.23 57.43 0.51
C GLN A 573 -22.55 57.77 -0.23
N LEU A 574 -23.71 57.68 0.43
CA LEU A 574 -25.04 57.85 -0.17
C LEU A 574 -25.86 58.89 0.59
N GLU A 575 -26.01 60.09 0.00
CA GLU A 575 -26.63 61.27 0.63
C GLU A 575 -28.13 61.11 1.02
N SER A 576 -28.79 60.00 0.68
CA SER A 576 -30.20 59.76 1.04
C SER A 576 -30.51 58.29 1.31
N ALA A 577 -30.63 57.93 2.60
CA ALA A 577 -30.78 56.54 3.04
C ALA A 577 -31.71 56.36 4.26
N GLY A 578 -32.79 57.15 4.36
CA GLY A 578 -33.68 57.15 5.55
C GLY A 578 -34.21 55.77 5.97
N TYR A 579 -34.65 54.95 5.01
CA TYR A 579 -35.09 53.56 5.26
C TYR A 579 -33.94 52.65 5.70
N GLU A 580 -32.74 52.83 5.15
CA GLU A 580 -31.57 52.06 5.59
C GLU A 580 -31.15 52.49 7.01
N LEU A 581 -31.23 53.78 7.35
CA LEU A 581 -30.98 54.27 8.72
C LEU A 581 -31.95 53.68 9.76
N GLU A 582 -33.24 53.54 9.46
CA GLU A 582 -34.19 52.86 10.36
C GLU A 582 -33.87 51.37 10.54
N ARG A 583 -33.46 50.70 9.45
CA ARG A 583 -32.98 49.32 9.48
C ARG A 583 -31.67 49.18 10.26
N LEU A 584 -30.76 50.15 10.17
CA LEU A 584 -29.53 50.18 10.97
C LEU A 584 -29.84 50.45 12.44
N HIS A 585 -30.77 51.35 12.75
CA HIS A 585 -31.16 51.62 14.13
C HIS A 585 -31.71 50.36 14.83
N SER A 586 -32.55 49.59 14.14
CA SER A 586 -33.06 48.30 14.66
C SER A 586 -31.99 47.20 14.75
N ALA A 587 -31.05 47.12 13.79
CA ALA A 587 -29.91 46.20 13.86
C ALA A 587 -28.94 46.54 15.00
N VAL A 588 -28.57 47.81 15.14
CA VAL A 588 -27.65 48.34 16.18
C VAL A 588 -28.24 48.16 17.57
N THR A 589 -29.54 48.45 17.78
CA THR A 589 -30.19 48.24 19.09
C THR A 589 -30.30 46.77 19.47
N SER A 590 -30.50 45.87 18.49
CA SER A 590 -30.42 44.41 18.69
C SER A 590 -29.01 43.95 19.06
N LEU A 591 -27.99 44.44 18.35
CA LEU A 591 -26.57 44.17 18.65
C LEU A 591 -26.19 44.59 20.07
N CYS A 592 -26.62 45.76 20.54
CA CYS A 592 -26.32 46.22 21.90
C CYS A 592 -26.74 45.21 22.98
N SER A 593 -27.84 44.49 22.79
CA SER A 593 -28.29 43.44 23.74
C SER A 593 -27.63 42.07 23.54
N ARG A 594 -27.03 41.81 22.37
CA ARG A 594 -26.38 40.53 22.05
C ARG A 594 -24.87 40.54 22.31
N ILE A 595 -24.22 41.70 22.23
CA ILE A 595 -22.78 41.86 22.56
C ILE A 595 -22.50 41.56 24.04
N GLU A 596 -23.43 41.85 24.94
CA GLU A 596 -23.35 41.46 26.37
C GLU A 596 -23.29 39.93 26.57
N LEU A 597 -23.96 39.17 25.70
CA LEU A 597 -24.09 37.71 25.78
C LEU A 597 -22.91 36.94 25.14
N LEU A 598 -21.90 37.64 24.62
CA LEU A 598 -20.74 37.01 23.98
C LEU A 598 -19.87 36.24 25.01
N PRO A 599 -19.54 34.96 24.76
CA PRO A 599 -18.72 34.15 25.66
C PRO A 599 -17.27 34.64 25.66
N CYS A 600 -16.88 35.40 26.69
CA CYS A 600 -15.53 35.94 26.84
C CYS A 600 -14.63 34.97 27.61
N SER A 601 -13.81 34.20 26.89
CA SER A 601 -12.90 33.21 27.47
C SER A 601 -11.53 33.79 27.82
N CYS A 602 -11.03 34.70 26.99
CA CYS A 602 -9.69 35.27 27.05
C CYS A 602 -9.70 36.79 27.26
N ALA A 603 -8.57 37.35 27.69
CA ALA A 603 -8.40 38.80 27.82
C ALA A 603 -8.53 39.53 26.47
N ARG A 604 -8.15 38.89 25.36
CA ARG A 604 -8.36 39.40 24.00
C ARG A 604 -9.83 39.46 23.62
N ASP A 605 -10.62 38.45 23.97
CA ASP A 605 -12.07 38.42 23.71
C ASP A 605 -12.77 39.57 24.42
N ARG A 606 -12.40 39.85 25.68
CA ARG A 606 -12.90 41.01 26.42
C ARG A 606 -12.49 42.34 25.80
N LEU A 607 -11.26 42.43 25.26
CA LEU A 607 -10.79 43.62 24.57
C LEU A 607 -11.59 43.83 23.26
N ALA A 608 -11.73 42.81 22.43
CA ALA A 608 -12.54 42.86 21.22
C ALA A 608 -14.02 43.18 21.51
N GLN A 609 -14.62 42.59 22.56
CA GLN A 609 -15.97 42.91 23.03
C GLN A 609 -16.08 44.40 23.41
N SER A 610 -15.07 44.95 24.10
CA SER A 610 -15.03 46.37 24.49
C SER A 610 -14.85 47.32 23.29
N GLU A 611 -14.10 46.92 22.28
CA GLU A 611 -13.91 47.67 21.04
C GLU A 611 -15.18 47.66 20.18
N MET A 612 -15.83 46.49 20.04
CA MET A 612 -17.15 46.36 19.42
C MET A 612 -18.17 47.25 20.15
N ALA A 613 -18.24 47.19 21.48
CA ALA A 613 -19.14 47.99 22.29
C ALA A 613 -18.92 49.50 22.07
N LYS A 614 -17.67 49.96 22.12
CA LYS A 614 -17.29 51.36 21.85
C LYS A 614 -17.67 51.81 20.44
N ARG A 615 -17.40 50.97 19.42
CA ARG A 615 -17.73 51.27 18.02
C ARG A 615 -19.24 51.30 17.80
N VAL A 616 -19.99 50.34 18.36
CA VAL A 616 -21.46 50.29 18.30
C VAL A 616 -22.10 51.48 19.01
N ALA A 617 -21.58 51.92 20.15
CA ALA A 617 -22.03 53.14 20.83
C ALA A 617 -21.85 54.40 19.96
N ASN A 618 -20.68 54.53 19.30
CA ASN A 618 -20.42 55.61 18.35
C ASN A 618 -21.34 55.54 17.13
N ILE A 619 -21.53 54.36 16.54
CA ILE A 619 -22.45 54.13 15.41
C ILE A 619 -23.89 54.52 15.80
N LEU A 620 -24.37 54.12 16.98
CA LEU A 620 -25.70 54.46 17.48
C LEU A 620 -25.89 55.97 17.63
N ARG A 621 -24.87 56.70 18.10
CA ARG A 621 -24.87 58.17 18.15
C ARG A 621 -24.91 58.80 16.76
N VAL A 622 -24.09 58.33 15.82
CA VAL A 622 -24.06 58.84 14.44
C VAL A 622 -25.43 58.63 13.77
N VAL A 623 -25.97 57.42 13.82
CA VAL A 623 -27.31 57.08 13.28
C VAL A 623 -28.40 57.99 13.86
N LEU A 624 -28.41 58.23 15.18
CA LEU A 624 -29.41 59.11 15.79
C LEU A 624 -29.20 60.60 15.49
N SER A 625 -27.95 61.06 15.34
CA SER A 625 -27.67 62.44 14.91
C SER A 625 -28.13 62.71 13.47
N LEU A 626 -28.05 61.70 12.60
CA LEU A 626 -28.51 61.76 11.21
C LEU A 626 -30.04 61.63 11.09
N GLN A 627 -30.69 60.83 11.95
CA GLN A 627 -32.15 60.73 12.01
C GLN A 627 -32.81 62.00 12.58
N HIS A 628 -32.20 62.63 13.59
CA HIS A 628 -32.77 63.78 14.30
C HIS A 628 -31.72 64.89 14.54
N PRO A 629 -31.37 65.68 13.50
CA PRO A 629 -30.30 66.69 13.57
C PRO A 629 -30.57 67.85 14.55
N LEU A 630 -31.81 68.01 15.03
CA LEU A 630 -32.21 69.09 15.94
C LEU A 630 -32.55 68.64 17.37
N ASN A 631 -32.69 67.33 17.63
CA ASN A 631 -33.01 66.81 18.96
C ASN A 631 -32.67 65.32 19.08
N ILE A 632 -31.46 65.01 19.56
CA ILE A 632 -31.05 63.64 19.88
C ILE A 632 -31.91 63.16 21.09
N PRO A 633 -32.70 62.07 21.00
CA PRO A 633 -33.47 61.59 22.13
C PRO A 633 -32.57 60.85 23.13
N LEU A 634 -31.86 61.60 23.98
CA LEU A 634 -30.88 61.04 24.93
C LEU A 634 -31.50 59.99 25.88
N ALA A 635 -32.79 60.12 26.20
CA ALA A 635 -33.57 59.15 26.97
C ALA A 635 -33.68 57.76 26.28
N ARG A 636 -33.57 57.68 24.96
CA ARG A 636 -33.51 56.40 24.20
C ARG A 636 -32.08 55.85 24.11
N LEU A 637 -31.06 56.70 24.18
CA LEU A 637 -29.65 56.30 24.15
C LEU A 637 -29.18 55.68 25.47
N ALA A 638 -29.51 56.31 26.59
CA ALA A 638 -29.05 55.91 27.93
C ALA A 638 -29.24 54.42 28.27
N PRO A 639 -30.42 53.78 28.06
CA PRO A 639 -30.62 52.37 28.42
C PRO A 639 -29.86 51.38 27.53
N HIS A 640 -29.45 51.77 26.32
CA HIS A 640 -28.66 50.92 25.43
C HIS A 640 -27.16 51.09 25.70
N ILE A 641 -26.68 52.32 25.94
CA ILE A 641 -25.27 52.57 26.29
C ILE A 641 -24.92 51.97 27.66
N ALA A 642 -25.85 52.03 28.64
CA ALA A 642 -25.64 51.45 29.97
C ALA A 642 -25.63 49.90 30.01
N ARG A 643 -26.02 49.22 28.93
CA ARG A 643 -25.96 47.75 28.79
C ARG A 643 -24.74 47.27 28.02
N LEU A 644 -23.97 48.17 27.40
CA LEU A 644 -22.80 47.80 26.63
C LEU A 644 -21.62 47.50 27.59
N PRO A 645 -20.93 46.35 27.43
CA PRO A 645 -19.76 45.99 28.23
C PRO A 645 -18.54 46.82 27.79
N MET A 646 -18.48 48.07 28.24
CA MET A 646 -17.34 48.97 28.05
C MET A 646 -16.49 49.07 29.32
N PRO A 647 -15.20 49.46 29.23
CA PRO A 647 -14.35 49.69 30.40
C PRO A 647 -14.92 50.82 31.26
N GLU A 648 -14.76 50.74 32.58
CA GLU A 648 -15.37 51.69 33.53
C GLU A 648 -15.06 53.15 33.19
N ASP A 649 -13.80 53.47 32.87
CA ASP A 649 -13.37 54.82 32.44
C ASP A 649 -14.17 55.33 31.24
N TYR A 650 -14.35 54.48 30.22
CA TYR A 650 -15.13 54.83 29.02
C TYR A 650 -16.62 54.96 29.34
N THR A 651 -17.19 54.08 30.17
CA THR A 651 -18.59 54.24 30.61
C THR A 651 -18.81 55.54 31.37
N LEU A 652 -17.84 55.98 32.18
CA LEU A 652 -17.91 57.22 32.94
C LEU A 652 -17.77 58.44 32.03
N GLU A 653 -16.90 58.42 31.02
CA GLU A 653 -16.84 59.47 30.00
C GLU A 653 -18.14 59.55 29.19
N GLU A 654 -18.68 58.41 28.77
CA GLU A 654 -19.93 58.32 28.01
C GLU A 654 -21.13 58.83 28.82
N LEU A 655 -21.24 58.43 30.09
CA LEU A 655 -22.31 58.89 30.99
C LEU A 655 -22.14 60.37 31.37
N ARG A 656 -20.90 60.89 31.50
CA ARG A 656 -20.63 62.33 31.67
C ARG A 656 -21.04 63.13 30.44
N GLY A 657 -20.71 62.66 29.24
CA GLY A 657 -21.14 63.28 27.98
C GLY A 657 -22.67 63.29 27.84
N LEU A 658 -23.33 62.17 28.12
CA LEU A 658 -24.80 62.05 28.08
C LEU A 658 -25.48 62.95 29.13
N THR A 659 -24.95 63.02 30.36
CA THR A 659 -25.51 63.89 31.41
C THR A 659 -25.28 65.38 31.12
N GLN A 660 -24.13 65.77 30.59
CA GLN A 660 -23.90 67.14 30.12
C GLN A 660 -24.84 67.52 28.97
N ALA A 661 -25.01 66.65 27.97
CA ALA A 661 -25.93 66.88 26.86
C ALA A 661 -27.41 66.92 27.32
N TYR A 662 -27.79 66.10 28.32
CA TYR A 662 -29.14 66.11 28.90
C TYR A 662 -29.40 67.38 29.72
N LEU A 663 -28.41 67.85 30.49
CA LEU A 663 -28.47 69.15 31.17
C LEU A 663 -28.57 70.31 30.17
N GLN A 664 -27.84 70.26 29.06
CA GLN A 664 -27.96 71.25 27.98
C GLN A 664 -29.34 71.23 27.33
N GLN A 665 -29.94 70.05 27.09
CA GLN A 665 -31.32 69.94 26.59
C GLN A 665 -32.34 70.52 27.58
N LEU A 666 -32.19 70.25 28.88
CA LEU A 666 -33.05 70.83 29.91
C LEU A 666 -32.95 72.36 29.97
N VAL A 667 -31.73 72.90 29.84
CA VAL A 667 -31.48 74.36 29.81
C VAL A 667 -31.98 75.02 28.53
N LEU A 668 -32.02 74.31 27.39
CA LEU A 668 -32.62 74.78 26.13
C LEU A 668 -34.14 74.57 26.04
N SER A 669 -34.74 73.85 27.00
CA SER A 669 -36.19 73.61 27.09
C SER A 669 -36.92 74.50 28.11
N GLN A 670 -36.18 75.38 28.80
CA GLN A 670 -36.70 76.45 29.66
C GLN A 670 -36.64 77.80 28.93
#